data_AF-A0AAD5PPQ9-F1
#
_entry.id   AF-A0AAD5PPQ9-F1
#
_cell.length_a   1.000
_cell.length_b   1.000
_cell.length_c   1.000
_cell.angle_alpha   90.00
_cell.angle_beta   90.00
_cell.angle_gamma   90.00
#
_symmetry.space_group_name_H-M   'P 1'
#
loop_
_entity.id
_entity.type
_entity.pdbx_description
1 polymer ?
#
loop_
_entity_poly.entity_id
_entity_poly.type
_entity_poly.pdbx_seq_one_letter_code
_entity_poly.pdbx_strand_id
1 'polypeptide(L)'
;MVSEGKDEAAKVSHHLSLLREEYNKLQARHVELLKQLSASPGEHSNTFISRILKFIANLHLSQNLSDVKVKLATGSVPSHRFVLTARADTWLESNQNWETVTELDWSHLDQDIGEALLCWVYKDELKVPNNRFDFLISLLKAAGQYKLNDLINSCEQQLIPMVKVSNCVELFVRSEETGAETLRKFCASLMSNHWEDLNRENLAPLSAQSLYRLLEEHSSHPLQAAVRLGREDVVFLDLIKYTQQLPVRLNTVDSKGDIALDIALHLRYESLALCLVQHGANVDCVDPTGQRLLHKAILRKDDFACNFLLKHGALPTAVLSDSGYSPLHLLADWKSDTVAEVSRLLLKQGSGPNAVAEDGSTPLHLAVRSNNTVLIEILLGDSRTDCERQDKEGFVPLWYALQNPTDLSIADQLVAKCPSCVNAVSSVTGDPLLHMAAFAKLEQATFFLVNRKANVNALNRQGESPLHIASRSGMSNLVKKLLESGSDPNIQTPPPSLSSPVQAKVVDESYNPFEDDDVDQPQEEQSENIGLHSSIHLAVHGGFEDVITAFVEHTEKNKSTIDFDVRDSSGESTLCAALRLGRYSIAQLLLRGRASVNAMSPNDGYRLLHYFLLRGDEKAALFLLDNGADVHALAPTGESSLVLCIRKNLPSVLEALCRRGANMEEAPGDACPLWLALTCGNEDLASILVRYGVDTDHWEEGPDGTSQTLLHRALDASDETSACFLIRSGCDVNSPRRGGGSDNDSSTPLHLCAQWGLEQVAATLLEHGAEISPRDVEGKTPLHVAIEQHQAGLVQLLLRQPAIDLYAVDRTQKTPFATALLVKNNKAAAAVLEKDPSVAEQYDNKGRTLLHDIVLRGDLEGLLFLLSVRVNINSRTSDTAKLTPLHLAVQTGKDEMILRNLIVAGAGLNERGPRQQSALHMAAEREDGATLTSILLDAGADWSALDDCGNSALHTAARLCHVAVAQVLLTQSQIDAESRTMRGQNPLHLAAGSGRDASASLLSLFLQCMPQYPINAPDIDGNSPLLLAYMKGNVSLCKALVRAGACLAATNKSGVSIFNYQLATKQLLVRLLEQLNEEPPWAEHDYCMECGNKFGITTRKHHCRHCGRILCSKCSDQVVPILKFNLSKPVRVCLLCSQVLSSGVPSP
;
A
#
# COMPACT_ATOMS: atom_id res chain seq x y z
N MET A 1 -109.84 61.66 42.03
CA MET A 1 -108.76 61.48 43.04
C MET A 1 -108.85 60.15 43.81
N VAL A 2 -109.56 59.12 43.33
CA VAL A 2 -109.58 57.75 43.91
C VAL A 2 -109.37 56.69 42.81
N SER A 3 -109.08 57.11 41.58
CA SER A 3 -108.81 56.21 40.45
C SER A 3 -107.35 55.77 40.36
N GLU A 4 -106.44 56.38 41.13
CA GLU A 4 -105.01 56.00 41.15
C GLU A 4 -104.73 54.77 42.04
N GLY A 5 -105.53 54.51 43.08
CA GLY A 5 -105.23 53.48 44.10
C GLY A 5 -105.55 52.01 43.75
N LYS A 6 -106.45 51.73 42.80
CA LYS A 6 -106.73 50.34 42.35
C LYS A 6 -105.71 49.85 41.33
N ASP A 7 -105.20 50.75 40.52
CA ASP A 7 -104.02 50.50 39.70
C ASP A 7 -102.81 50.21 40.59
N GLU A 8 -102.66 50.88 41.74
CA GLU A 8 -101.55 50.61 42.68
C GLU A 8 -101.62 49.20 43.29
N ALA A 9 -102.78 48.72 43.78
CA ALA A 9 -102.88 47.39 44.40
C ALA A 9 -102.70 46.23 43.39
N ALA A 10 -103.22 46.39 42.17
CA ALA A 10 -102.98 45.44 41.08
C ALA A 10 -101.53 45.52 40.58
N LYS A 11 -100.92 46.70 40.55
CA LYS A 11 -99.48 46.87 40.31
C LYS A 11 -98.66 46.21 41.42
N VAL A 12 -99.08 46.24 42.69
CA VAL A 12 -98.39 45.60 43.83
C VAL A 12 -98.52 44.08 43.81
N SER A 13 -99.69 43.51 43.52
CA SER A 13 -99.83 42.05 43.39
C SER A 13 -99.11 41.52 42.14
N HIS A 14 -99.15 42.28 41.04
CA HIS A 14 -98.35 42.01 39.85
C HIS A 14 -96.85 42.18 40.14
N HIS A 15 -96.45 43.16 40.96
CA HIS A 15 -95.08 43.30 41.45
C HIS A 15 -94.68 42.15 42.37
N LEU A 16 -95.57 41.60 43.20
CA LEU A 16 -95.27 40.44 44.06
C LEU A 16 -95.15 39.15 43.25
N SER A 17 -96.00 38.95 42.22
CA SER A 17 -95.86 37.83 41.30
C SER A 17 -94.61 37.97 40.45
N LEU A 18 -94.32 39.18 39.94
CA LEU A 18 -93.06 39.50 39.26
C LEU A 18 -91.88 39.30 40.21
N LEU A 19 -91.95 39.70 41.47
CA LEU A 19 -90.90 39.49 42.47
C LEU A 19 -90.70 38.01 42.78
N ARG A 20 -91.76 37.18 42.75
CA ARG A 20 -91.66 35.72 42.91
C ARG A 20 -91.05 35.07 41.68
N GLU A 21 -91.46 35.49 40.50
CA GLU A 21 -90.95 34.98 39.22
C GLU A 21 -89.51 35.44 38.98
N GLU A 22 -89.19 36.69 39.33
CA GLU A 22 -87.85 37.26 39.41
C GLU A 22 -87.03 36.57 40.48
N TYR A 23 -87.57 36.28 41.67
CA TYR A 23 -86.85 35.55 42.73
C TYR A 23 -86.50 34.14 42.25
N ASN A 24 -87.43 33.41 41.64
CA ASN A 24 -87.18 32.09 41.06
C ASN A 24 -86.17 32.15 39.90
N LYS A 25 -86.30 33.13 38.99
CA LYS A 25 -85.33 33.37 37.91
C LYS A 25 -83.97 33.76 38.46
N LEU A 26 -83.90 34.58 39.51
CA LEU A 26 -82.67 35.03 40.18
C LEU A 26 -82.04 33.90 40.99
N GLN A 27 -82.82 32.96 41.53
CA GLN A 27 -82.31 31.78 42.23
C GLN A 27 -81.75 30.78 41.23
N ALA A 28 -82.43 30.56 40.09
CA ALA A 28 -81.90 29.79 38.97
C ALA A 28 -80.61 30.41 38.41
N ARG A 29 -80.59 31.74 38.21
CA ARG A 29 -79.39 32.49 37.80
C ARG A 29 -78.30 32.49 38.86
N HIS A 30 -78.65 32.48 40.15
CA HIS A 30 -77.70 32.39 41.26
C HIS A 30 -77.07 31.00 41.34
N VAL A 31 -77.83 29.93 41.05
CA VAL A 31 -77.29 28.57 40.94
C VAL A 31 -76.36 28.44 39.73
N GLU A 32 -76.73 29.00 38.57
CA GLU A 32 -75.84 29.08 37.40
C GLU A 32 -74.58 29.92 37.68
N LEU A 33 -74.73 31.09 38.32
CA LEU A 33 -73.62 31.95 38.70
C LEU A 33 -72.75 31.32 39.79
N LEU A 34 -73.30 30.56 40.75
CA LEU A 34 -72.51 29.80 41.73
C LEU A 34 -71.70 28.68 41.07
N LYS A 35 -72.29 27.98 40.08
CA LYS A 35 -71.53 27.05 39.22
C LYS A 35 -70.36 27.75 38.56
N GLN A 36 -70.57 28.97 38.05
CA GLN A 36 -69.52 29.77 37.41
C GLN A 36 -68.52 30.40 38.42
N LEU A 37 -68.94 30.76 39.63
CA LEU A 37 -68.14 31.40 40.69
C LEU A 37 -67.34 30.42 41.56
N SER A 38 -67.72 29.14 41.60
CA SER A 38 -66.91 28.10 42.27
C SER A 38 -65.54 27.86 41.61
N ALA A 39 -65.33 28.40 40.40
CA ALA A 39 -64.05 28.36 39.69
C ALA A 39 -63.09 29.53 40.05
N SER A 40 -63.50 30.51 40.86
CA SER A 40 -62.61 31.59 41.34
C SER A 40 -63.15 32.29 42.61
N PRO A 41 -62.56 32.05 43.80
CA PRO A 41 -62.93 32.81 44.98
C PRO A 41 -62.16 34.14 45.10
N GLY A 42 -62.91 35.23 44.99
CA GLY A 42 -62.56 36.58 45.46
C GLY A 42 -63.06 37.65 44.48
N GLU A 43 -63.98 38.57 44.78
CA GLU A 43 -64.70 39.00 45.98
C GLU A 43 -65.97 39.69 45.47
N HIS A 44 -67.20 39.50 45.99
CA HIS A 44 -68.31 40.49 45.88
C HIS A 44 -69.45 40.16 46.87
N SER A 45 -69.26 40.47 48.15
CA SER A 45 -70.18 40.11 49.26
C SER A 45 -71.24 41.17 49.58
N ASN A 46 -71.99 41.73 48.61
CA ASN A 46 -73.02 42.73 48.93
C ASN A 46 -74.18 42.92 47.93
N THR A 47 -74.76 41.83 47.40
CA THR A 47 -75.95 41.90 46.52
C THR A 47 -77.27 41.84 47.29
N PHE A 48 -78.34 42.42 46.74
CA PHE A 48 -79.69 42.47 47.35
C PHE A 48 -80.24 41.08 47.75
N ILE A 49 -79.99 40.06 46.92
CA ILE A 49 -80.37 38.66 47.18
C ILE A 49 -79.71 38.13 48.45
N SER A 50 -78.43 38.42 48.65
CA SER A 50 -77.71 38.01 49.87
C SER A 50 -78.32 38.63 51.12
N ARG A 51 -78.97 39.80 51.02
CA ARG A 51 -79.68 40.43 52.15
C ARG A 51 -81.02 39.75 52.43
N ILE A 52 -81.77 39.34 51.41
CA ILE A 52 -83.03 38.57 51.59
C ILE A 52 -82.74 37.17 52.14
N LEU A 53 -81.76 36.47 51.59
CA LEU A 53 -81.36 35.16 52.10
C LEU A 53 -80.81 35.26 53.54
N LYS A 54 -80.03 36.30 53.86
CA LYS A 54 -79.64 36.59 55.25
C LYS A 54 -80.85 36.90 56.14
N PHE A 55 -81.86 37.60 55.62
CA PHE A 55 -83.09 37.86 56.36
C PHE A 55 -83.87 36.58 56.67
N ILE A 56 -84.09 35.71 55.68
CA ILE A 56 -84.77 34.40 55.87
C ILE A 56 -83.95 33.49 56.78
N ALA A 57 -82.63 33.46 56.62
CA ALA A 57 -81.74 32.68 57.49
C ALA A 57 -81.72 33.20 58.94
N ASN A 58 -81.90 34.51 59.15
CA ASN A 58 -82.02 35.13 60.47
C ASN A 58 -83.39 34.86 61.14
N LEU A 59 -84.42 34.51 60.37
CA LEU A 59 -85.72 34.10 60.92
C LEU A 59 -85.67 32.68 61.53
N HIS A 60 -84.66 31.87 61.21
CA HIS A 60 -84.47 30.54 61.78
C HIS A 60 -84.40 30.62 63.32
N LEU A 61 -85.31 29.92 64.02
CA LEU A 61 -85.49 29.93 65.49
C LEU A 61 -85.94 31.28 66.09
N SER A 62 -86.21 32.31 65.28
CA SER A 62 -86.72 33.58 65.77
C SER A 62 -88.24 33.52 66.00
N GLN A 63 -88.74 34.20 67.04
CA GLN A 63 -90.18 34.29 67.31
C GLN A 63 -90.86 35.45 66.55
N ASN A 64 -90.08 36.30 65.88
CA ASN A 64 -90.62 37.44 65.15
C ASN A 64 -91.32 36.94 63.88
N LEU A 65 -92.63 37.17 63.78
CA LEU A 65 -93.50 36.72 62.69
C LEU A 65 -93.77 35.20 62.64
N SER A 66 -93.47 34.44 63.71
CA SER A 66 -93.75 32.99 63.75
C SER A 66 -95.25 32.69 63.87
N ASP A 67 -95.78 31.88 62.97
CA ASP A 67 -97.20 31.53 62.85
C ASP A 67 -97.48 30.02 63.04
N VAL A 68 -96.47 29.14 63.04
CA VAL A 68 -96.60 27.68 63.21
C VAL A 68 -95.47 27.13 64.08
N LYS A 69 -95.70 26.11 64.92
CA LYS A 69 -94.62 25.39 65.63
C LYS A 69 -94.41 23.98 65.07
N VAL A 70 -93.17 23.52 64.97
CA VAL A 70 -92.85 22.12 64.62
C VAL A 70 -92.44 21.38 65.89
N LYS A 71 -93.11 20.27 66.17
CA LYS A 71 -92.84 19.40 67.30
C LYS A 71 -91.84 18.33 66.87
N LEU A 72 -90.66 18.37 67.47
CA LEU A 72 -89.64 17.33 67.38
C LEU A 72 -89.71 16.41 68.60
N ALA A 73 -89.00 15.28 68.57
CA ALA A 73 -89.05 14.26 69.62
C ALA A 73 -88.79 14.78 71.06
N THR A 74 -88.06 15.88 71.25
CA THR A 74 -87.70 16.44 72.58
C THR A 74 -88.11 17.91 72.82
N GLY A 75 -88.73 18.60 71.85
CA GLY A 75 -89.17 19.99 72.02
C GLY A 75 -89.92 20.60 70.82
N SER A 76 -90.61 21.73 71.03
CA SER A 76 -91.33 22.46 69.98
C SER A 76 -90.54 23.68 69.48
N VAL A 77 -90.26 23.75 68.18
CA VAL A 77 -89.50 24.81 67.52
C VAL A 77 -90.45 25.80 66.82
N PRO A 78 -90.34 27.12 67.04
CA PRO A 78 -91.12 28.10 66.30
C PRO A 78 -90.68 28.15 64.83
N SER A 79 -91.65 28.14 63.93
CA SER A 79 -91.47 28.10 62.48
C SER A 79 -92.44 29.07 61.78
N HIS A 80 -92.23 29.23 60.48
CA HIS A 80 -92.82 30.24 59.62
C HIS A 80 -93.45 29.52 58.44
N ARG A 81 -94.77 29.56 58.36
CA ARG A 81 -95.55 28.83 57.38
C ARG A 81 -95.17 29.18 55.96
N PHE A 82 -94.94 30.46 55.68
CA PHE A 82 -94.58 30.93 54.34
C PHE A 82 -93.27 30.32 53.82
N VAL A 83 -92.34 29.95 54.72
CA VAL A 83 -91.06 29.31 54.35
C VAL A 83 -91.28 27.83 54.07
N LEU A 84 -92.09 27.14 54.89
CA LEU A 84 -92.41 25.72 54.71
C LEU A 84 -93.23 25.48 53.43
N THR A 85 -94.26 26.30 53.18
CA THR A 85 -95.11 26.20 51.98
C THR A 85 -94.35 26.58 50.70
N ALA A 86 -93.29 27.38 50.79
CA ALA A 86 -92.45 27.67 49.63
C ALA A 86 -91.61 26.45 49.19
N ARG A 87 -91.34 25.49 50.08
CA ARG A 87 -90.47 24.33 49.82
C ARG A 87 -91.22 23.07 49.42
N ALA A 88 -92.37 22.79 50.05
CA ALA A 88 -93.23 21.70 49.62
C ALA A 88 -94.66 21.91 50.12
N ASP A 89 -95.63 21.32 49.41
CA ASP A 89 -97.04 21.32 49.81
C ASP A 89 -97.40 20.06 50.63
N THR A 90 -96.50 19.06 50.67
CA THR A 90 -96.72 17.69 51.18
C THR A 90 -96.32 17.47 52.64
N TRP A 91 -96.05 18.54 53.40
CA TRP A 91 -95.68 18.44 54.82
C TRP A 91 -96.80 17.92 55.72
N LEU A 92 -98.05 18.04 55.27
CA LEU A 92 -99.25 17.64 56.01
C LEU A 92 -99.74 16.29 55.50
N GLU A 93 -100.26 15.47 56.40
CA GLU A 93 -101.07 14.32 56.00
C GLU A 93 -102.34 14.82 55.29
N SER A 94 -102.84 14.03 54.35
CA SER A 94 -103.74 14.39 53.23
C SER A 94 -105.04 15.14 53.58
N ASN A 95 -105.37 15.37 54.86
CA ASN A 95 -106.64 15.89 55.34
C ASN A 95 -106.55 17.21 56.16
N GLN A 96 -105.41 17.92 56.20
CA GLN A 96 -105.27 19.16 56.97
C GLN A 96 -104.99 20.39 56.08
N ASN A 97 -105.73 21.49 56.31
CA ASN A 97 -105.53 22.77 55.62
C ASN A 97 -104.63 23.70 56.43
N TRP A 98 -103.64 24.29 55.74
CA TRP A 98 -102.64 25.14 56.36
C TRP A 98 -103.24 26.27 57.23
N GLU A 99 -104.39 26.88 56.89
CA GLU A 99 -105.01 28.04 57.59
C GLU A 99 -105.37 27.79 59.06
N THR A 100 -105.54 26.52 59.45
CA THR A 100 -105.98 26.12 60.79
C THR A 100 -104.87 25.48 61.66
N VAL A 101 -103.72 25.18 61.07
CA VAL A 101 -102.66 24.41 61.74
C VAL A 101 -101.76 25.34 62.54
N THR A 102 -101.70 25.10 63.84
CA THR A 102 -100.80 25.82 64.76
C THR A 102 -99.56 25.01 65.12
N GLU A 103 -99.61 23.67 65.02
CA GLU A 103 -98.49 22.76 65.30
C GLU A 103 -98.36 21.62 64.26
N LEU A 104 -97.14 21.33 63.80
CA LEU A 104 -96.76 20.24 62.88
C LEU A 104 -95.99 19.15 63.65
N ASP A 105 -96.36 17.86 63.54
CA ASP A 105 -95.73 16.77 64.31
C ASP A 105 -94.72 15.96 63.49
N TRP A 106 -93.45 16.01 63.89
CA TRP A 106 -92.32 15.29 63.27
C TRP A 106 -91.70 14.25 64.22
N SER A 107 -92.44 13.77 65.22
CA SER A 107 -91.94 12.82 66.23
C SER A 107 -91.50 11.45 65.70
N HIS A 108 -91.90 11.05 64.48
CA HIS A 108 -91.44 9.81 63.83
C HIS A 108 -90.03 9.87 63.24
N LEU A 109 -89.47 11.07 63.10
CA LEU A 109 -88.13 11.28 62.60
C LEU A 109 -87.15 11.37 63.77
N ASP A 110 -85.95 10.82 63.58
CA ASP A 110 -84.86 11.02 64.52
C ASP A 110 -84.57 12.52 64.67
N GLN A 111 -84.29 12.96 65.90
CA GLN A 111 -84.18 14.37 66.23
C GLN A 111 -83.18 15.10 65.34
N ASP A 112 -82.01 14.49 65.09
CA ASP A 112 -80.97 15.06 64.24
C ASP A 112 -81.42 15.21 62.78
N ILE A 113 -82.26 14.28 62.28
CA ILE A 113 -82.83 14.33 60.94
C ILE A 113 -83.87 15.46 60.87
N GLY A 114 -84.74 15.58 61.88
CA GLY A 114 -85.74 16.64 61.95
C GLY A 114 -85.11 18.05 62.06
N GLU A 115 -84.06 18.21 62.87
CA GLU A 115 -83.31 19.47 62.97
C GLU A 115 -82.53 19.80 61.69
N ALA A 116 -81.91 18.80 61.05
CA ALA A 116 -81.22 19.00 59.78
C ALA A 116 -82.19 19.39 58.66
N LEU A 117 -83.38 18.80 58.65
CA LEU A 117 -84.43 19.09 57.68
C LEU A 117 -85.02 20.50 57.89
N LEU A 118 -85.22 20.93 59.15
CA LEU A 118 -85.57 22.33 59.47
C LEU A 118 -84.46 23.30 59.08
N CYS A 119 -83.21 22.99 59.41
CA CYS A 119 -82.05 23.82 59.05
C CYS A 119 -81.96 23.97 57.53
N TRP A 120 -82.19 22.90 56.78
CA TRP A 120 -82.21 22.91 55.33
C TRP A 120 -83.35 23.78 54.79
N VAL A 121 -84.57 23.65 55.31
CA VAL A 121 -85.72 24.46 54.86
C VAL A 121 -85.42 25.97 54.92
N TYR A 122 -84.77 26.44 56.00
CA TYR A 122 -84.51 27.86 56.22
C TYR A 122 -83.21 28.39 55.63
N LYS A 123 -82.14 27.58 55.68
CA LYS A 123 -80.78 28.02 55.32
C LYS A 123 -80.30 27.43 54.01
N ASP A 124 -81.01 26.44 53.47
CA ASP A 124 -80.56 25.59 52.36
C ASP A 124 -79.23 24.87 52.66
N GLU A 125 -78.83 24.84 53.94
CA GLU A 125 -77.59 24.25 54.43
C GLU A 125 -77.91 22.98 55.19
N LEU A 126 -77.46 21.83 54.66
CA LEU A 126 -77.50 20.55 55.35
C LEU A 126 -76.34 20.46 56.34
N LYS A 127 -76.66 20.59 57.62
CA LYS A 127 -75.70 20.29 58.69
C LYS A 127 -75.68 18.78 58.90
N VAL A 128 -74.72 18.12 58.26
CA VAL A 128 -74.55 16.67 58.39
C VAL A 128 -73.62 16.38 59.59
N PRO A 129 -74.07 15.60 60.59
CA PRO A 129 -73.21 15.15 61.68
C PRO A 129 -72.16 14.13 61.18
N ASN A 130 -71.15 13.84 62.00
CA ASN A 130 -69.95 13.08 61.58
C ASN A 130 -70.23 11.64 61.08
N ASN A 131 -71.39 11.03 61.36
CA ASN A 131 -71.81 9.74 60.79
C ASN A 131 -72.58 9.94 59.48
N ARG A 132 -71.86 10.05 58.38
CA ARG A 132 -72.41 10.52 57.09
C ARG A 132 -73.27 9.50 56.35
N PHE A 133 -72.94 8.22 56.35
CA PHE A 133 -73.56 7.25 55.42
C PHE A 133 -74.96 6.78 55.85
N ASP A 134 -75.09 6.23 57.07
CA ASP A 134 -76.40 5.75 57.57
C ASP A 134 -77.39 6.89 57.77
N PHE A 135 -76.89 8.05 58.21
CA PHE A 135 -77.69 9.26 58.31
C PHE A 135 -78.23 9.70 56.95
N LEU A 136 -77.41 9.67 55.89
CA LEU A 136 -77.85 10.03 54.54
C LEU A 136 -78.83 9.00 53.96
N ILE A 137 -78.69 7.70 54.26
CA ILE A 137 -79.66 6.69 53.83
C ILE A 137 -81.01 6.90 54.54
N SER A 138 -80.99 7.16 55.84
CA SER A 138 -82.21 7.45 56.61
C SER A 138 -82.84 8.79 56.21
N LEU A 139 -82.03 9.82 55.93
CA LEU A 139 -82.47 11.10 55.39
C LEU A 139 -83.03 10.93 53.97
N LEU A 140 -82.43 10.09 53.13
CA LEU A 140 -82.94 9.76 51.80
C LEU A 140 -84.30 9.05 51.88
N LYS A 141 -84.47 8.15 52.86
CA LYS A 141 -85.76 7.51 53.14
C LYS A 141 -86.81 8.51 53.59
N ALA A 142 -86.46 9.43 54.49
CA ALA A 142 -87.36 10.51 54.92
C ALA A 142 -87.69 11.48 53.77
N ALA A 143 -86.70 11.86 52.95
CA ALA A 143 -86.90 12.70 51.78
C ALA A 143 -87.79 12.04 50.73
N GLY A 144 -87.64 10.72 50.52
CA GLY A 144 -88.51 9.89 49.69
C GLY A 144 -89.96 9.84 50.21
N GLN A 145 -90.14 9.76 51.53
CA GLN A 145 -91.47 9.78 52.15
C GLN A 145 -92.21 11.10 51.91
N TYR A 146 -91.54 12.25 52.04
CA TYR A 146 -92.14 13.58 51.83
C TYR A 146 -92.03 14.10 50.38
N LYS A 147 -91.46 13.31 49.46
CA LYS A 147 -91.22 13.63 48.04
C LYS A 147 -90.43 14.94 47.83
N LEU A 148 -89.41 15.14 48.65
CA LEU A 148 -88.54 16.32 48.59
C LEU A 148 -87.46 16.11 47.53
N ASN A 149 -87.78 16.36 46.26
CA ASN A 149 -86.88 16.07 45.14
C ASN A 149 -85.52 16.79 45.24
N ASP A 150 -85.50 18.03 45.71
CA ASP A 150 -84.25 18.79 45.87
C ASP A 150 -83.36 18.18 46.97
N LEU A 151 -83.98 17.67 48.03
CA LEU A 151 -83.29 17.00 49.12
C LEU A 151 -82.83 15.59 48.70
N ILE A 152 -83.64 14.86 47.93
CA ILE A 152 -83.25 13.57 47.33
C ILE A 152 -82.05 13.78 46.42
N ASN A 153 -82.09 14.76 45.52
CA ASN A 153 -80.97 15.08 44.62
C ASN A 153 -79.71 15.48 45.41
N SER A 154 -79.86 16.25 46.49
CA SER A 154 -78.75 16.61 47.37
C SER A 154 -78.17 15.38 48.07
N CYS A 155 -79.03 14.49 48.58
CA CYS A 155 -78.61 13.23 49.20
C CYS A 155 -77.95 12.30 48.18
N GLU A 156 -78.48 12.19 46.95
CA GLU A 156 -77.88 11.43 45.85
C GLU A 156 -76.49 11.97 45.52
N GLN A 157 -76.32 13.29 45.40
CA GLN A 157 -75.01 13.91 45.16
C GLN A 157 -73.99 13.65 46.28
N GLN A 158 -74.44 13.56 47.53
CA GLN A 158 -73.59 13.25 48.67
C GLN A 158 -73.32 11.74 48.84
N LEU A 159 -74.23 10.88 48.38
CA LEU A 159 -74.12 9.42 48.44
C LEU A 159 -73.32 8.84 47.28
N ILE A 160 -73.39 9.41 46.07
CA ILE A 160 -72.66 8.94 44.88
C ILE A 160 -71.15 8.77 45.16
N PRO A 161 -70.44 9.72 45.80
CA PRO A 161 -69.03 9.56 46.15
C PRO A 161 -68.75 8.43 47.16
N MET A 162 -69.76 7.96 47.91
CA MET A 162 -69.63 6.95 48.94
C MET A 162 -69.96 5.53 48.45
N VAL A 163 -70.47 5.38 47.22
CA VAL A 163 -70.78 4.07 46.63
C VAL A 163 -69.49 3.31 46.35
N LYS A 164 -69.37 2.12 46.96
CA LYS A 164 -68.29 1.15 46.71
C LYS A 164 -68.88 -0.15 46.17
N VAL A 165 -68.06 -0.95 45.49
CA VAL A 165 -68.46 -2.27 44.91
C VAL A 165 -69.13 -3.17 45.96
N SER A 166 -68.65 -3.18 47.20
CA SER A 166 -69.20 -3.99 48.30
C SER A 166 -70.63 -3.62 48.69
N ASN A 167 -71.01 -2.35 48.58
CA ASN A 167 -72.31 -1.84 49.03
C ASN A 167 -73.21 -1.53 47.82
N CYS A 168 -72.71 -1.70 46.60
CA CYS A 168 -73.36 -1.33 45.35
C CYS A 168 -74.64 -2.13 45.11
N VAL A 169 -74.61 -3.44 45.37
CA VAL A 169 -75.78 -4.32 45.19
C VAL A 169 -76.88 -3.97 46.20
N GLU A 170 -76.52 -3.68 47.45
CA GLU A 170 -77.49 -3.28 48.50
C GLU A 170 -78.09 -1.90 48.22
N LEU A 171 -77.28 -0.93 47.77
CA LEU A 171 -77.75 0.39 47.36
C LEU A 171 -78.56 0.35 46.06
N PHE A 172 -78.25 -0.56 45.14
CA PHE A 172 -79.03 -0.77 43.92
C PHE A 172 -80.46 -1.20 44.28
N VAL A 173 -80.60 -2.20 45.16
CA VAL A 173 -81.90 -2.65 45.66
C VAL A 173 -82.64 -1.52 46.39
N ARG A 174 -81.96 -0.78 47.29
CA ARG A 174 -82.60 0.34 48.01
C ARG A 174 -83.01 1.50 47.11
N SER A 175 -82.21 1.82 46.09
CA SER A 175 -82.52 2.88 45.13
C SER A 175 -83.73 2.54 44.26
N GLU A 176 -83.96 1.25 44.00
CA GLU A 176 -85.15 0.75 43.31
C GLU A 176 -86.40 0.91 44.18
N GLU A 177 -86.28 0.70 45.50
CA GLU A 177 -87.38 0.90 46.45
C GLU A 177 -87.73 2.39 46.68
N THR A 178 -86.75 3.29 46.74
CA THR A 178 -86.96 4.71 47.07
C THR A 178 -87.19 5.62 45.85
N GLY A 179 -87.06 5.12 44.62
CA GLY A 179 -87.23 5.90 43.39
C GLY A 179 -86.04 6.84 43.07
N ALA A 180 -84.86 6.56 43.62
CA ALA A 180 -83.64 7.33 43.40
C ALA A 180 -83.00 6.96 42.05
N GLU A 181 -83.47 7.57 40.96
CA GLU A 181 -83.09 7.17 39.60
C GLU A 181 -81.62 7.39 39.28
N THR A 182 -81.01 8.47 39.77
CA THR A 182 -79.62 8.77 39.43
C THR A 182 -78.69 7.82 40.16
N LEU A 183 -78.99 7.51 41.42
CA LEU A 183 -78.27 6.51 42.20
C LEU A 183 -78.45 5.10 41.62
N ARG A 184 -79.65 4.73 41.17
CA ARG A 184 -79.92 3.41 40.56
C ARG A 184 -79.14 3.21 39.26
N LYS A 185 -79.18 4.20 38.36
CA LYS A 185 -78.43 4.18 37.10
C LYS A 185 -76.93 4.13 37.37
N PHE A 186 -76.46 4.86 38.38
CA PHE A 186 -75.06 4.83 38.79
C PHE A 186 -74.65 3.46 39.33
N CYS A 187 -75.45 2.84 40.21
CA CYS A 187 -75.16 1.51 40.74
C CYS A 187 -75.21 0.44 39.64
N ALA A 188 -76.18 0.50 38.72
CA ALA A 188 -76.24 -0.38 37.55
C ALA A 188 -75.00 -0.23 36.66
N SER A 189 -74.58 1.01 36.38
CA SER A 189 -73.37 1.30 35.62
C SER A 189 -72.12 0.78 36.34
N LEU A 190 -72.08 0.87 37.67
CA LEU A 190 -70.93 0.43 38.47
C LEU A 190 -70.86 -1.11 38.53
N MET A 191 -72.01 -1.80 38.62
CA MET A 191 -72.09 -3.26 38.48
C MET A 191 -71.71 -3.74 37.09
N SER A 192 -72.10 -2.99 36.04
CA SER A 192 -71.69 -3.27 34.66
C SER A 192 -70.17 -3.09 34.46
N ASN A 193 -69.56 -2.08 35.07
CA ASN A 193 -68.13 -1.83 34.94
C ASN A 193 -67.28 -2.84 35.73
N HIS A 194 -67.80 -3.39 36.82
CA HIS A 194 -67.12 -4.35 37.70
C HIS A 194 -67.76 -5.74 37.65
N TRP A 195 -68.23 -6.16 36.47
CA TRP A 195 -68.94 -7.42 36.29
C TRP A 195 -68.07 -8.65 36.59
N GLU A 196 -66.78 -8.61 36.23
CA GLU A 196 -65.84 -9.71 36.45
C GLU A 196 -65.41 -9.87 37.93
N ASP A 197 -65.64 -8.85 38.76
CA ASP A 197 -65.26 -8.84 40.18
C ASP A 197 -66.36 -9.43 41.10
N LEU A 198 -67.50 -9.86 40.55
CA LEU A 198 -68.66 -10.35 41.29
C LEU A 198 -68.65 -11.89 41.47
N ASN A 199 -68.36 -12.34 42.70
CA ASN A 199 -68.36 -13.76 43.06
C ASN A 199 -69.76 -14.30 43.39
N ARG A 200 -69.90 -15.65 43.42
CA ARG A 200 -71.13 -16.40 43.75
C ARG A 200 -71.85 -15.89 45.00
N GLU A 201 -71.12 -15.44 46.01
CA GLU A 201 -71.66 -14.96 47.30
C GLU A 201 -72.32 -13.58 47.21
N ASN A 202 -71.76 -12.66 46.42
CA ASN A 202 -72.26 -11.29 46.25
C ASN A 202 -73.58 -11.24 45.45
N LEU A 203 -73.80 -12.24 44.60
CA LEU A 203 -74.96 -12.38 43.73
C LEU A 203 -76.03 -13.32 44.30
N ALA A 204 -75.78 -13.95 45.44
CA ALA A 204 -76.74 -14.81 46.14
C ALA A 204 -78.08 -14.15 46.51
N PRO A 205 -78.16 -12.83 46.82
CA PRO A 205 -79.43 -12.16 47.12
C PRO A 205 -80.38 -12.02 45.91
N LEU A 206 -79.86 -12.22 44.69
CA LEU A 206 -80.64 -12.07 43.45
C LEU A 206 -81.44 -13.35 43.14
N SER A 207 -82.67 -13.18 42.63
CA SER A 207 -83.49 -14.30 42.16
C SER A 207 -82.92 -14.90 40.86
N ALA A 208 -83.14 -16.19 40.58
CA ALA A 208 -82.65 -16.85 39.35
C ALA A 208 -83.13 -16.14 38.06
N GLN A 209 -84.34 -15.57 38.09
CA GLN A 209 -84.90 -14.82 36.95
C GLN A 209 -84.26 -13.44 36.78
N SER A 210 -84.01 -12.72 37.89
CA SER A 210 -83.32 -11.42 37.86
C SER A 210 -81.87 -11.58 37.44
N LEU A 211 -81.19 -12.61 37.97
CA LEU A 211 -79.82 -12.93 37.65
C LEU A 211 -79.68 -13.37 36.18
N TYR A 212 -80.59 -14.20 35.68
CA TYR A 212 -80.58 -14.59 34.27
C TYR A 212 -80.89 -13.41 33.32
N ARG A 213 -81.81 -12.49 33.68
CA ARG A 213 -82.02 -11.25 32.90
C ARG A 213 -80.78 -10.37 32.88
N LEU A 214 -80.13 -10.22 34.04
CA LEU A 214 -78.92 -9.44 34.18
C LEU A 214 -77.76 -10.08 33.39
N LEU A 215 -77.68 -11.41 33.35
CA LEU A 215 -76.77 -12.17 32.49
C LEU A 215 -77.10 -12.00 31.00
N GLU A 216 -78.38 -11.97 30.58
CA GLU A 216 -78.75 -11.72 29.18
C GLU A 216 -78.45 -10.29 28.72
N GLU A 217 -78.61 -9.30 29.61
CA GLU A 217 -78.36 -7.89 29.28
C GLU A 217 -76.86 -7.56 29.22
N HIS A 218 -76.03 -8.26 30.00
CA HIS A 218 -74.63 -7.88 30.20
C HIS A 218 -73.59 -8.91 29.79
N SER A 219 -73.96 -10.18 29.56
CA SER A 219 -73.03 -11.22 29.08
C SER A 219 -73.35 -11.63 27.64
N SER A 220 -72.32 -11.67 26.79
CA SER A 220 -72.42 -12.18 25.42
C SER A 220 -72.70 -13.69 25.36
N HIS A 221 -72.35 -14.41 26.44
CA HIS A 221 -72.37 -15.86 26.55
C HIS A 221 -73.00 -16.30 27.89
N PRO A 222 -74.35 -16.32 27.99
CA PRO A 222 -75.05 -16.53 29.26
C PRO A 222 -74.92 -17.96 29.80
N LEU A 223 -74.78 -18.97 28.94
CA LEU A 223 -74.60 -20.36 29.34
C LEU A 223 -73.25 -20.55 30.06
N GLN A 224 -72.18 -20.02 29.48
CA GLN A 224 -70.82 -20.11 30.00
C GLN A 224 -70.70 -19.35 31.32
N ALA A 225 -71.30 -18.16 31.40
CA ALA A 225 -71.39 -17.41 32.65
C ALA A 225 -72.18 -18.14 33.75
N ALA A 226 -73.28 -18.83 33.39
CA ALA A 226 -74.04 -19.66 34.33
C ALA A 226 -73.24 -20.88 34.83
N VAL A 227 -72.48 -21.54 33.94
CA VAL A 227 -71.60 -22.67 34.33
C VAL A 227 -70.47 -22.19 35.25
N ARG A 228 -69.89 -21.00 35.02
CA ARG A 228 -68.88 -20.40 35.92
C ARG A 228 -69.43 -20.11 37.31
N LEU A 229 -70.69 -19.67 37.41
CA LEU A 229 -71.36 -19.43 38.68
C LEU A 229 -71.68 -20.73 39.45
N GLY A 230 -71.63 -21.89 38.78
CA GLY A 230 -71.89 -23.21 39.38
C GLY A 230 -73.34 -23.40 39.84
N ARG A 231 -74.28 -22.63 39.28
CA ARG A 231 -75.71 -22.72 39.60
C ARG A 231 -76.43 -23.57 38.56
N GLU A 232 -76.61 -24.85 38.89
CA GLU A 232 -77.25 -25.81 37.98
C GLU A 232 -78.64 -25.35 37.52
N ASP A 233 -79.41 -24.71 38.40
CA ASP A 233 -80.76 -24.23 38.10
C ASP A 233 -80.80 -23.10 37.06
N VAL A 234 -79.79 -22.24 37.01
CA VAL A 234 -79.66 -21.19 35.98
C VAL A 234 -79.22 -21.82 34.65
N VAL A 235 -78.34 -22.83 34.69
CA VAL A 235 -77.94 -23.61 33.50
C VAL A 235 -79.14 -24.38 32.93
N PHE A 236 -79.95 -25.02 33.78
CA PHE A 236 -81.18 -25.69 33.37
C PHE A 236 -82.21 -24.74 32.76
N LEU A 237 -82.38 -23.54 33.32
CA LEU A 237 -83.26 -22.51 32.74
C LEU A 237 -82.83 -22.12 31.32
N ASP A 238 -81.52 -21.99 31.06
CA ASP A 238 -81.00 -21.69 29.72
C ASP A 238 -81.19 -22.87 28.75
N LEU A 239 -80.95 -24.11 29.21
CA LEU A 239 -81.17 -25.33 28.41
C LEU A 239 -82.65 -25.55 28.04
N ILE A 240 -83.58 -25.24 28.95
CA ILE A 240 -85.03 -25.33 28.70
C ILE A 240 -85.49 -24.24 27.72
N LYS A 241 -84.99 -23.01 27.86
CA LYS A 241 -85.41 -21.88 27.01
C LYS A 241 -85.05 -22.07 25.53
N TYR A 242 -83.95 -22.78 25.23
CA TYR A 242 -83.39 -22.92 23.88
C TYR A 242 -83.32 -24.36 23.33
N THR A 243 -84.31 -25.20 23.64
CA THR A 243 -84.36 -26.63 23.22
C THR A 243 -84.11 -26.89 21.72
N GLN A 244 -84.45 -25.98 20.81
CA GLN A 244 -84.29 -26.17 19.35
C GLN A 244 -82.90 -25.80 18.82
N GLN A 245 -82.12 -25.00 19.57
CA GLN A 245 -80.78 -24.51 19.17
C GLN A 245 -79.66 -25.13 20.04
N LEU A 246 -79.98 -26.18 20.79
CA LEU A 246 -79.11 -26.79 21.80
C LEU A 246 -77.72 -27.19 21.29
N PRO A 247 -77.56 -27.90 20.15
CA PRO A 247 -76.25 -28.36 19.70
C PRO A 247 -75.33 -27.21 19.27
N VAL A 248 -75.91 -26.14 18.73
CA VAL A 248 -75.17 -24.94 18.34
C VAL A 248 -74.76 -24.17 19.59
N ARG A 249 -75.70 -23.95 20.53
CA ARG A 249 -75.47 -23.18 21.75
C ARG A 249 -74.48 -23.86 22.71
N LEU A 250 -74.55 -25.19 22.86
CA LEU A 250 -73.65 -25.98 23.72
C LEU A 250 -72.18 -25.93 23.28
N ASN A 251 -71.95 -25.81 21.96
CA ASN A 251 -70.61 -25.79 21.38
C ASN A 251 -70.16 -24.36 21.02
N THR A 252 -70.86 -23.33 21.49
CA THR A 252 -70.38 -21.95 21.37
C THR A 252 -69.15 -21.75 22.26
N VAL A 253 -68.12 -21.15 21.69
CA VAL A 253 -66.92 -20.73 22.43
C VAL A 253 -67.15 -19.33 22.99
N ASP A 254 -66.74 -19.12 24.23
CA ASP A 254 -66.69 -17.76 24.81
C ASP A 254 -65.54 -16.93 24.20
N SER A 255 -65.47 -15.65 24.53
CA SER A 255 -64.34 -14.73 24.31
C SER A 255 -62.96 -15.29 24.69
N LYS A 256 -62.91 -16.23 25.65
CA LYS A 256 -61.68 -16.95 26.07
C LYS A 256 -61.40 -18.24 25.28
N GLY A 257 -62.29 -18.62 24.36
CA GLY A 257 -62.20 -19.85 23.59
C GLY A 257 -62.65 -21.10 24.35
N ASP A 258 -63.36 -20.96 25.48
CA ASP A 258 -63.80 -22.10 26.30
C ASP A 258 -65.25 -22.48 26.01
N ILE A 259 -65.51 -23.78 26.01
CA ILE A 259 -66.84 -24.38 25.84
C ILE A 259 -67.45 -24.62 27.21
N ALA A 260 -68.78 -24.62 27.32
CA ALA A 260 -69.48 -24.93 28.56
C ALA A 260 -69.02 -26.26 29.21
N LEU A 261 -68.73 -27.28 28.40
CA LEU A 261 -68.17 -28.56 28.85
C LEU A 261 -66.74 -28.41 29.40
N ASP A 262 -65.90 -27.59 28.77
CA ASP A 262 -64.52 -27.33 29.21
C ASP A 262 -64.50 -26.64 30.58
N ILE A 263 -65.39 -25.65 30.78
CA ILE A 263 -65.53 -24.95 32.05
C ILE A 263 -66.03 -25.91 33.14
N ALA A 264 -66.99 -26.79 32.83
CA ALA A 264 -67.50 -27.77 33.78
C ALA A 264 -66.43 -28.79 34.20
N LEU A 265 -65.61 -29.26 33.26
CA LEU A 265 -64.50 -30.16 33.54
C LEU A 265 -63.41 -29.47 34.35
N HIS A 266 -63.05 -28.23 34.00
CA HIS A 266 -62.06 -27.44 34.73
C HIS A 266 -62.47 -27.20 36.19
N LEU A 267 -63.75 -26.92 36.45
CA LEU A 267 -64.29 -26.72 37.79
C LEU A 267 -64.60 -28.05 38.52
N ARG A 268 -64.30 -29.21 37.90
CA ARG A 268 -64.56 -30.56 38.42
C ARG A 268 -66.03 -30.84 38.74
N TYR A 269 -66.95 -30.24 37.99
CA TYR A 269 -68.39 -30.48 38.11
C TYR A 269 -68.84 -31.66 37.26
N GLU A 270 -68.67 -32.87 37.79
CA GLU A 270 -69.01 -34.12 37.08
C GLU A 270 -70.50 -34.21 36.69
N SER A 271 -71.41 -33.80 37.58
CA SER A 271 -72.86 -33.81 37.31
C SER A 271 -73.23 -32.93 36.12
N LEU A 272 -72.70 -31.72 36.09
CA LEU A 272 -72.90 -30.75 35.01
C LEU A 272 -72.24 -31.22 33.71
N ALA A 273 -71.01 -31.77 33.77
CA ALA A 273 -70.33 -32.31 32.59
C ALA A 273 -71.09 -33.50 31.99
N LEU A 274 -71.59 -34.44 32.82
CA LEU A 274 -72.44 -35.55 32.38
C LEU A 274 -73.74 -35.06 31.76
N CYS A 275 -74.39 -34.06 32.38
CA CYS A 275 -75.60 -33.45 31.85
C CYS A 275 -75.36 -32.83 30.47
N LEU A 276 -74.27 -32.08 30.29
CA LEU A 276 -73.91 -31.47 29.02
C LEU A 276 -73.62 -32.52 27.93
N VAL A 277 -72.88 -33.60 28.25
CA VAL A 277 -72.61 -34.70 27.30
C VAL A 277 -73.89 -35.46 26.94
N GLN A 278 -74.77 -35.75 27.90
CA GLN A 278 -76.08 -36.39 27.66
C GLN A 278 -76.97 -35.56 26.72
N HIS A 279 -76.88 -34.24 26.81
CA HIS A 279 -77.60 -33.31 25.94
C HIS A 279 -76.88 -33.01 24.61
N GLY A 280 -75.78 -33.70 24.29
CA GLY A 280 -75.13 -33.67 22.98
C GLY A 280 -73.96 -32.68 22.85
N ALA A 281 -73.31 -32.30 23.96
CA ALA A 281 -72.04 -31.56 23.90
C ALA A 281 -70.95 -32.38 23.17
N ASN A 282 -70.23 -31.75 22.25
CA ASN A 282 -69.19 -32.43 21.48
C ASN A 282 -67.90 -32.58 22.32
N VAL A 283 -67.52 -33.83 22.60
CA VAL A 283 -66.31 -34.17 23.38
C VAL A 283 -65.03 -33.85 22.60
N ASP A 284 -65.08 -33.90 21.26
CA ASP A 284 -63.95 -33.63 20.36
C ASP A 284 -64.05 -32.24 19.71
N CYS A 285 -64.65 -31.27 20.40
CA CYS A 285 -64.74 -29.92 19.84
C CYS A 285 -63.35 -29.33 19.62
N VAL A 286 -63.21 -28.56 18.54
CA VAL A 286 -61.96 -27.96 18.10
C VAL A 286 -62.04 -26.45 18.30
N ASP A 287 -61.09 -25.91 19.05
CA ASP A 287 -60.93 -24.48 19.25
C ASP A 287 -60.44 -23.78 17.97
N PRO A 288 -60.53 -22.44 17.85
CA PRO A 288 -59.97 -21.70 16.72
C PRO A 288 -58.46 -21.90 16.51
N THR A 289 -57.73 -22.37 17.53
CA THR A 289 -56.31 -22.77 17.50
C THR A 289 -56.10 -24.24 17.09
N GLY A 290 -57.14 -24.96 16.67
CA GLY A 290 -57.04 -26.36 16.27
C GLY A 290 -56.88 -27.36 17.43
N GLN A 291 -56.97 -26.91 18.68
CA GLN A 291 -56.84 -27.74 19.87
C GLN A 291 -58.17 -28.46 20.18
N ARG A 292 -58.09 -29.75 20.52
CA ARG A 292 -59.24 -30.52 21.04
C ARG A 292 -59.29 -30.42 22.55
N LEU A 293 -60.46 -30.68 23.12
CA LEU A 293 -60.69 -30.67 24.57
C LEU A 293 -59.71 -31.56 25.35
N LEU A 294 -59.34 -32.72 24.78
CA LEU A 294 -58.32 -33.59 25.37
C LEU A 294 -56.92 -32.95 25.41
N HIS A 295 -56.53 -32.18 24.38
CA HIS A 295 -55.24 -31.47 24.37
C HIS A 295 -55.21 -30.38 25.45
N LYS A 296 -56.29 -29.61 25.59
CA LYS A 296 -56.45 -28.62 26.67
C LYS A 296 -56.37 -29.25 28.05
N ALA A 297 -57.02 -30.40 28.26
CA ALA A 297 -56.97 -31.13 29.53
C ALA A 297 -55.55 -31.59 29.89
N ILE A 298 -54.79 -32.10 28.91
CA ILE A 298 -53.41 -32.53 29.11
C ILE A 298 -52.48 -31.34 29.39
N LEU A 299 -52.62 -30.24 28.65
CA LEU A 299 -51.83 -29.01 28.86
C LEU A 299 -52.09 -28.39 30.23
N ARG A 300 -53.34 -28.45 30.72
CA ARG A 300 -53.71 -28.04 32.09
C ARG A 300 -53.26 -29.03 33.17
N LYS A 301 -52.76 -30.20 32.78
CA LYS A 301 -52.36 -31.31 33.67
C LYS A 301 -53.51 -31.81 34.55
N ASP A 302 -54.73 -31.81 34.00
CA ASP A 302 -55.93 -32.26 34.71
C ASP A 302 -56.26 -33.72 34.39
N ASP A 303 -55.91 -34.59 35.34
CA ASP A 303 -56.12 -36.03 35.28
C ASP A 303 -57.61 -36.39 35.23
N PHE A 304 -58.44 -35.63 35.95
CA PHE A 304 -59.88 -35.86 36.00
C PHE A 304 -60.53 -35.63 34.63
N ALA A 305 -60.27 -34.48 34.02
CA ALA A 305 -60.76 -34.16 32.68
C ALA A 305 -60.24 -35.15 31.63
N CYS A 306 -58.94 -35.49 31.65
CA CYS A 306 -58.37 -36.48 30.72
C CYS A 306 -59.06 -37.85 30.82
N ASN A 307 -59.23 -38.37 32.05
CA ASN A 307 -59.88 -39.65 32.28
C ASN A 307 -61.36 -39.64 31.89
N PHE A 308 -62.07 -38.55 32.16
CA PHE A 308 -63.47 -38.39 31.78
C PHE A 308 -63.64 -38.39 30.25
N LEU A 309 -62.83 -37.59 29.55
CA LEU A 309 -62.87 -37.48 28.09
C LEU A 309 -62.52 -38.80 27.40
N LEU A 310 -61.46 -39.49 27.85
CA LEU A 310 -61.04 -40.78 27.29
C LEU A 310 -62.06 -41.90 27.53
N LYS A 311 -62.81 -41.88 28.64
CA LYS A 311 -63.89 -42.84 28.89
C LYS A 311 -65.12 -42.59 28.02
N HIS A 312 -65.39 -41.33 27.67
CA HIS A 312 -66.57 -40.92 26.90
C HIS A 312 -66.31 -40.76 25.40
N GLY A 313 -65.20 -41.31 24.88
CA GLY A 313 -64.98 -41.51 23.45
C GLY A 313 -64.10 -40.46 22.77
N ALA A 314 -63.32 -39.66 23.51
CA ALA A 314 -62.34 -38.76 22.93
C ALA A 314 -61.28 -39.52 22.10
N LEU A 315 -60.87 -38.96 20.96
CA LEU A 315 -59.93 -39.61 20.04
C LEU A 315 -58.48 -39.61 20.60
N PRO A 316 -57.84 -40.78 20.85
CA PRO A 316 -56.50 -40.87 21.42
C PRO A 316 -55.36 -40.69 20.38
N THR A 317 -55.71 -40.70 19.09
CA THR A 317 -54.79 -40.50 17.95
C THR A 317 -54.87 -39.08 17.40
N ALA A 318 -55.58 -38.20 18.08
CA ALA A 318 -55.85 -36.85 17.62
C ALA A 318 -54.57 -36.02 17.64
N VAL A 319 -54.32 -35.26 16.57
CA VAL A 319 -53.09 -34.47 16.42
C VAL A 319 -53.42 -32.97 16.49
N LEU A 320 -52.53 -32.19 17.11
CA LEU A 320 -52.53 -30.72 17.10
C LEU A 320 -52.16 -30.17 15.71
N SER A 321 -52.89 -29.15 15.25
CA SER A 321 -52.67 -28.54 13.93
C SER A 321 -51.33 -27.83 13.77
N ASP A 322 -50.76 -27.34 14.88
CA ASP A 322 -49.63 -26.40 14.85
C ASP A 322 -48.28 -27.08 15.07
N SER A 323 -48.27 -28.28 15.66
CA SER A 323 -47.04 -29.00 16.08
C SER A 323 -47.02 -30.47 15.69
N GLY A 324 -48.14 -31.02 15.20
CA GLY A 324 -48.24 -32.46 14.96
C GLY A 324 -48.26 -33.31 16.24
N TYR A 325 -48.32 -32.72 17.42
CA TYR A 325 -48.26 -33.45 18.69
C TYR A 325 -49.53 -34.28 18.92
N SER A 326 -49.31 -35.57 19.17
CA SER A 326 -50.33 -36.49 19.70
C SER A 326 -50.50 -36.30 21.22
N PRO A 327 -51.57 -36.84 21.83
CA PRO A 327 -51.78 -36.71 23.27
C PRO A 327 -50.60 -37.30 24.06
N LEU A 328 -49.95 -38.34 23.52
CA LEU A 328 -48.78 -38.98 24.13
C LEU A 328 -47.53 -38.09 24.09
N HIS A 329 -47.38 -37.22 23.08
CA HIS A 329 -46.30 -36.22 23.03
C HIS A 329 -46.48 -35.17 24.14
N LEU A 330 -47.71 -34.68 24.34
CA LEU A 330 -48.03 -33.67 25.35
C LEU A 330 -47.81 -34.19 26.79
N LEU A 331 -47.88 -35.51 27.01
CA LEU A 331 -47.60 -36.12 28.31
C LEU A 331 -46.12 -36.09 28.70
N ALA A 332 -45.21 -35.84 27.75
CA ALA A 332 -43.79 -35.75 28.05
C ALA A 332 -43.47 -34.69 29.11
N ASP A 333 -44.13 -33.53 29.07
CA ASP A 333 -43.93 -32.42 30.01
C ASP A 333 -44.59 -32.62 31.38
N TRP A 334 -45.39 -33.68 31.53
CA TRP A 334 -46.11 -33.95 32.76
C TRP A 334 -45.34 -34.96 33.62
N LYS A 335 -44.82 -34.51 34.77
CA LYS A 335 -43.95 -35.31 35.67
C LYS A 335 -44.68 -35.89 36.90
N SER A 336 -46.01 -36.03 36.85
CA SER A 336 -46.81 -36.53 37.97
C SER A 336 -47.01 -38.04 37.88
N ASP A 337 -47.19 -38.73 39.01
CA ASP A 337 -47.54 -40.16 39.05
C ASP A 337 -48.86 -40.46 38.30
N THR A 338 -49.78 -39.50 38.28
CA THR A 338 -51.07 -39.59 37.57
C THR A 338 -50.91 -39.72 36.05
N VAL A 339 -49.74 -39.36 35.49
CA VAL A 339 -49.41 -39.54 34.08
C VAL A 339 -49.31 -41.00 33.71
N ALA A 340 -48.90 -41.87 34.64
CA ALA A 340 -48.81 -43.29 34.39
C ALA A 340 -50.17 -43.90 34.04
N GLU A 341 -51.23 -43.45 34.73
CA GLU A 341 -52.59 -43.92 34.50
C GLU A 341 -53.12 -43.45 33.14
N VAL A 342 -52.99 -42.15 32.85
CA VAL A 342 -53.43 -41.55 31.58
C VAL A 342 -52.64 -42.14 30.40
N SER A 343 -51.32 -42.32 30.53
CA SER A 343 -50.46 -42.90 29.48
C SER A 343 -50.84 -44.35 29.17
N ARG A 344 -51.09 -45.17 30.19
CA ARG A 344 -51.53 -46.57 30.01
C ARG A 344 -52.90 -46.64 29.34
N LEU A 345 -53.82 -45.72 29.68
CA LEU A 345 -55.14 -45.66 29.06
C LEU A 345 -55.05 -45.28 27.57
N LEU A 346 -54.22 -44.29 27.23
CA LEU A 346 -53.98 -43.89 25.83
C LEU A 346 -53.35 -45.02 25.01
N LEU A 347 -52.35 -45.73 25.54
CA LEU A 347 -51.74 -46.88 24.86
C LEU A 347 -52.72 -48.05 24.68
N LYS A 348 -53.59 -48.30 25.67
CA LYS A 348 -54.66 -49.32 25.58
C LYS A 348 -55.73 -48.96 24.55
N GLN A 349 -56.08 -47.68 24.41
CA GLN A 349 -57.07 -47.19 23.43
C GLN A 349 -56.50 -47.00 22.01
N GLY A 350 -55.25 -47.42 21.76
CA GLY A 350 -54.69 -47.49 20.41
C GLY A 350 -53.77 -46.34 20.01
N SER A 351 -53.34 -45.49 20.96
CA SER A 351 -52.30 -44.49 20.68
C SER A 351 -50.97 -45.18 20.35
N GLY A 352 -50.33 -44.81 19.23
CA GLY A 352 -49.09 -45.42 18.77
C GLY A 352 -47.87 -44.84 19.52
N PRO A 353 -46.99 -45.67 20.12
CA PRO A 353 -45.79 -45.18 20.83
C PRO A 353 -44.75 -44.56 19.90
N ASN A 354 -44.84 -44.83 18.59
CA ASN A 354 -43.96 -44.27 17.55
C ASN A 354 -44.68 -43.25 16.66
N ALA A 355 -45.75 -42.62 17.16
CA ALA A 355 -46.36 -41.49 16.45
C ALA A 355 -45.29 -40.41 16.24
N VAL A 356 -45.29 -39.79 15.06
CA VAL A 356 -44.33 -38.72 14.73
C VAL A 356 -45.04 -37.38 14.76
N ALA A 357 -44.41 -36.43 15.42
CA ALA A 357 -44.79 -35.02 15.40
C ALA A 357 -44.32 -34.32 14.11
N GLU A 358 -44.64 -33.04 13.94
CA GLU A 358 -44.18 -32.28 12.77
C GLU A 358 -42.67 -32.08 12.76
N ASP A 359 -42.00 -32.01 13.90
CA ASP A 359 -40.54 -32.03 14.02
C ASP A 359 -39.93 -33.43 13.79
N GLY A 360 -40.76 -34.45 13.53
CA GLY A 360 -40.35 -35.84 13.39
C GLY A 360 -40.06 -36.54 14.71
N SER A 361 -40.17 -35.84 15.85
CA SER A 361 -39.94 -36.41 17.17
C SER A 361 -41.00 -37.47 17.49
N THR A 362 -40.59 -38.45 18.30
CA THR A 362 -41.50 -39.44 18.89
C THR A 362 -41.78 -39.07 20.35
N PRO A 363 -42.83 -39.62 20.98
CA PRO A 363 -43.09 -39.42 22.40
C PRO A 363 -41.89 -39.79 23.28
N LEU A 364 -41.07 -40.76 22.84
CA LEU A 364 -39.84 -41.14 23.54
C LEU A 364 -38.77 -40.03 23.48
N HIS A 365 -38.61 -39.33 22.36
CA HIS A 365 -37.68 -38.19 22.24
C HIS A 365 -38.05 -37.09 23.23
N LEU A 366 -39.33 -36.70 23.26
CA LEU A 366 -39.80 -35.65 24.17
C LEU A 366 -39.72 -36.10 25.64
N ALA A 367 -40.04 -37.37 25.94
CA ALA A 367 -39.96 -37.91 27.30
C ALA A 367 -38.52 -37.91 27.85
N VAL A 368 -37.53 -38.23 26.99
CA VAL A 368 -36.11 -38.16 27.36
C VAL A 368 -35.67 -36.70 27.51
N ARG A 369 -36.06 -35.81 26.59
CA ARG A 369 -35.76 -34.37 26.66
C ARG A 369 -36.32 -33.71 27.92
N SER A 370 -37.55 -34.06 28.31
CA SER A 370 -38.18 -33.53 29.51
C SER A 370 -37.71 -34.22 30.80
N ASN A 371 -36.91 -35.28 30.69
CA ASN A 371 -36.45 -36.13 31.79
C ASN A 371 -37.62 -36.74 32.59
N ASN A 372 -38.57 -37.36 31.88
CA ASN A 372 -39.75 -38.02 32.46
C ASN A 372 -39.53 -39.54 32.58
N THR A 373 -38.92 -39.96 33.69
CA THR A 373 -38.58 -41.37 33.95
C THR A 373 -39.79 -42.30 33.90
N VAL A 374 -40.93 -41.87 34.43
CA VAL A 374 -42.17 -42.67 34.47
C VAL A 374 -42.70 -42.94 33.07
N LEU A 375 -42.70 -41.94 32.19
CA LEU A 375 -43.14 -42.11 30.81
C LEU A 375 -42.12 -42.94 30.00
N ILE A 376 -40.82 -42.73 30.21
CA ILE A 376 -39.75 -43.52 29.57
C ILE A 376 -39.89 -45.00 29.93
N GLU A 377 -40.10 -45.35 31.20
CA GLU A 377 -40.28 -46.74 31.64
C GLU A 377 -41.53 -47.39 31.02
N ILE A 378 -42.64 -46.64 30.92
CA ILE A 378 -43.87 -47.13 30.29
C ILE A 378 -43.68 -47.36 28.79
N LEU A 379 -43.02 -46.43 28.09
CA LEU A 379 -42.73 -46.54 26.66
C LEU A 379 -41.73 -47.68 26.37
N LEU A 380 -40.65 -47.81 27.15
CA LEU A 380 -39.67 -48.91 27.01
C LEU A 380 -40.22 -50.28 27.46
N GLY A 381 -41.33 -50.27 28.19
CA GLY A 381 -42.11 -51.45 28.54
C GLY A 381 -42.97 -51.98 27.40
N ASP A 382 -43.37 -51.14 26.42
CA ASP A 382 -44.11 -51.56 25.24
C ASP A 382 -43.15 -52.13 24.17
N SER A 383 -43.41 -53.37 23.73
CA SER A 383 -42.64 -54.04 22.68
C SER A 383 -42.66 -53.34 21.32
N ARG A 384 -43.60 -52.42 21.09
CA ARG A 384 -43.75 -51.70 19.82
C ARG A 384 -42.86 -50.46 19.72
N THR A 385 -42.19 -50.04 20.79
CA THR A 385 -41.42 -48.80 20.84
C THR A 385 -40.10 -48.92 20.08
N ASP A 386 -39.88 -48.03 19.12
CA ASP A 386 -38.67 -47.95 18.32
C ASP A 386 -37.70 -46.92 18.92
N CYS A 387 -36.53 -47.39 19.35
CA CYS A 387 -35.49 -46.55 19.97
C CYS A 387 -34.45 -46.03 18.97
N GLU A 388 -34.49 -46.47 17.71
CA GLU A 388 -33.52 -46.09 16.66
C GLU A 388 -34.10 -45.05 15.70
N ARG A 389 -35.39 -44.74 15.82
CA ARG A 389 -36.06 -43.78 14.97
C ARG A 389 -35.51 -42.38 15.21
N GLN A 390 -35.27 -41.65 14.12
CA GLN A 390 -34.72 -40.31 14.15
C GLN A 390 -35.80 -39.26 13.96
N ASP A 391 -35.62 -38.11 14.60
CA ASP A 391 -36.35 -36.88 14.31
C ASP A 391 -35.89 -36.24 12.98
N LYS A 392 -36.49 -35.10 12.59
CA LYS A 392 -36.08 -34.38 11.37
C LYS A 392 -34.66 -33.82 11.43
N GLU A 393 -34.11 -33.62 12.62
CA GLU A 393 -32.72 -33.20 12.84
C GLU A 393 -31.74 -34.39 12.76
N GLY A 394 -32.27 -35.61 12.66
CA GLY A 394 -31.51 -36.85 12.54
C GLY A 394 -31.06 -37.43 13.88
N PHE A 395 -31.57 -36.93 15.01
CA PHE A 395 -31.20 -37.38 16.34
C PHE A 395 -32.05 -38.56 16.81
N VAL A 396 -31.41 -39.46 17.55
CA VAL A 396 -32.00 -40.63 18.19
C VAL A 396 -32.31 -40.28 19.66
N PRO A 397 -33.30 -40.88 20.35
CA PRO A 397 -33.60 -40.54 21.75
C PRO A 397 -32.40 -40.63 22.70
N LEU A 398 -31.45 -41.52 22.40
CA LEU A 398 -30.19 -41.63 23.16
C LEU A 398 -29.37 -40.33 23.14
N TRP A 399 -29.40 -39.54 22.06
CA TRP A 399 -28.70 -38.26 21.97
C TRP A 399 -29.15 -37.28 23.07
N TYR A 400 -30.46 -37.13 23.26
CA TYR A 400 -31.00 -36.26 24.31
C TYR A 400 -30.66 -36.76 25.71
N ALA A 401 -30.53 -38.07 25.92
CA ALA A 401 -30.08 -38.62 27.21
C ALA A 401 -28.60 -38.29 27.49
N LEU A 402 -27.76 -38.26 26.46
CA LEU A 402 -26.33 -37.97 26.57
C LEU A 402 -26.03 -36.48 26.80
N GLN A 403 -26.94 -35.58 26.45
CA GLN A 403 -26.79 -34.13 26.71
C GLN A 403 -26.83 -33.79 28.20
N ASN A 404 -27.37 -34.67 29.05
CA ASN A 404 -27.42 -34.45 30.49
C ASN A 404 -26.09 -34.90 31.13
N PRO A 405 -25.25 -33.97 31.65
CA PRO A 405 -23.94 -34.32 32.19
C PRO A 405 -24.00 -34.98 33.56
N THR A 406 -25.12 -34.89 34.29
CA THR A 406 -25.21 -35.34 35.70
C THR A 406 -25.67 -36.79 35.85
N ASP A 407 -26.57 -37.27 34.98
CA ASP A 407 -27.23 -38.57 35.12
C ASP A 407 -27.30 -39.33 33.80
N LEU A 408 -26.39 -40.29 33.62
CA LEU A 408 -26.37 -41.20 32.48
C LEU A 408 -27.23 -42.46 32.69
N SER A 409 -28.00 -42.53 33.79
CA SER A 409 -28.86 -43.69 34.09
C SER A 409 -29.91 -43.94 33.01
N ILE A 410 -30.43 -42.89 32.38
CA ILE A 410 -31.41 -43.00 31.29
C ILE A 410 -30.74 -43.54 30.02
N ALA A 411 -29.52 -43.08 29.73
CA ALA A 411 -28.71 -43.62 28.64
C ALA A 411 -28.41 -45.11 28.85
N ASP A 412 -28.10 -45.53 30.09
CA ASP A 412 -27.94 -46.94 30.45
C ASP A 412 -29.21 -47.77 30.20
N GLN A 413 -30.39 -47.27 30.57
CA GLN A 413 -31.66 -47.94 30.32
C GLN A 413 -31.95 -48.11 28.82
N LEU A 414 -31.65 -47.09 28.00
CA LEU A 414 -31.82 -47.12 26.55
C LEU A 414 -30.84 -48.11 25.89
N VAL A 415 -29.55 -48.06 26.25
CA VAL A 415 -28.53 -48.98 25.71
C VAL A 415 -28.77 -50.43 26.15
N ALA A 416 -29.30 -50.66 27.35
CA ALA A 416 -29.65 -52.01 27.83
C ALA A 416 -30.76 -52.66 26.99
N LYS A 417 -31.69 -51.88 26.44
CA LYS A 417 -32.75 -52.36 25.56
C LYS A 417 -32.29 -52.49 24.11
N CYS A 418 -31.53 -51.52 23.61
CA CYS A 418 -31.04 -51.50 22.23
C CYS A 418 -29.52 -51.21 22.19
N PRO A 419 -28.65 -52.24 22.22
CA PRO A 419 -27.20 -52.03 22.13
C PRO A 419 -26.73 -51.42 20.81
N SER A 420 -27.56 -51.51 19.75
CA SER A 420 -27.29 -50.95 18.42
C SER A 420 -27.26 -49.42 18.39
N CYS A 421 -27.99 -48.75 19.28
CA CYS A 421 -28.20 -47.29 19.22
C CYS A 421 -26.92 -46.49 19.52
N VAL A 422 -25.92 -47.14 20.13
CA VAL A 422 -24.61 -46.54 20.45
C VAL A 422 -23.85 -46.11 19.18
N ASN A 423 -24.08 -46.78 18.05
CA ASN A 423 -23.46 -46.48 16.76
C ASN A 423 -24.44 -45.83 15.76
N ALA A 424 -25.54 -45.26 16.24
CA ALA A 424 -26.48 -44.56 15.37
C ALA A 424 -25.80 -43.39 14.65
N VAL A 425 -26.19 -43.19 13.38
CA VAL A 425 -25.65 -42.15 12.50
C VAL A 425 -26.76 -41.20 12.14
N SER A 426 -26.58 -39.90 12.38
CA SER A 426 -27.59 -38.89 12.04
C SER A 426 -27.88 -38.88 10.54
N SER A 427 -29.16 -38.89 10.16
CA SER A 427 -29.57 -38.80 8.75
C SER A 427 -29.21 -37.45 8.11
N VAL A 428 -29.22 -36.37 8.90
CA VAL A 428 -28.94 -35.00 8.44
C VAL A 428 -27.45 -34.80 8.26
N THR A 429 -26.65 -34.98 9.31
CA THR A 429 -25.21 -34.69 9.26
C THR A 429 -24.40 -35.87 8.73
N GLY A 430 -24.90 -37.10 8.90
CA GLY A 430 -24.14 -38.31 8.62
C GLY A 430 -23.06 -38.61 9.67
N ASP A 431 -23.10 -37.93 10.82
CA ASP A 431 -22.17 -38.13 11.93
C ASP A 431 -22.64 -39.28 12.83
N PRO A 432 -21.75 -40.20 13.21
CA PRO A 432 -21.99 -41.11 14.33
C PRO A 432 -22.23 -40.36 15.63
N LEU A 433 -23.00 -40.96 16.54
CA LEU A 433 -23.32 -40.37 17.85
C LEU A 433 -22.07 -39.97 18.66
N LEU A 434 -20.98 -40.71 18.50
CA LEU A 434 -19.69 -40.43 19.13
C LEU A 434 -19.06 -39.11 18.64
N HIS A 435 -19.20 -38.79 17.34
CA HIS A 435 -18.73 -37.53 16.74
C HIS A 435 -19.54 -36.36 17.24
N MET A 436 -20.87 -36.50 17.30
CA MET A 436 -21.75 -35.47 17.83
C MET A 436 -21.43 -35.16 19.30
N ALA A 437 -21.18 -36.19 20.13
CA ALA A 437 -20.84 -36.00 21.53
C ALA A 437 -19.47 -35.33 21.70
N ALA A 438 -18.49 -35.70 20.88
CA ALA A 438 -17.18 -35.05 20.85
C ALA A 438 -17.28 -33.59 20.38
N PHE A 439 -18.08 -33.31 19.35
CA PHE A 439 -18.29 -31.95 18.84
C PHE A 439 -18.96 -31.04 19.87
N ALA A 440 -19.97 -31.57 20.59
CA ALA A 440 -20.64 -30.86 21.69
C ALA A 440 -19.80 -30.76 22.98
N LYS A 441 -18.54 -31.23 22.98
CA LYS A 441 -17.61 -31.22 24.13
C LYS A 441 -18.12 -31.95 25.37
N LEU A 442 -18.94 -32.99 25.19
CA LEU A 442 -19.54 -33.75 26.29
C LEU A 442 -18.65 -34.93 26.73
N GLU A 443 -17.54 -34.65 27.42
CA GLU A 443 -16.51 -35.66 27.75
C GLU A 443 -17.06 -36.91 28.46
N GLN A 444 -17.96 -36.74 29.44
CA GLN A 444 -18.53 -37.87 30.19
C GLN A 444 -19.44 -38.74 29.32
N ALA A 445 -20.21 -38.13 28.43
CA ALA A 445 -21.04 -38.85 27.46
C ALA A 445 -20.16 -39.61 26.46
N THR A 446 -19.05 -39.02 26.01
CA THR A 446 -18.10 -39.69 25.13
C THR A 446 -17.41 -40.87 25.83
N PHE A 447 -17.00 -40.72 27.09
CA PHE A 447 -16.46 -41.83 27.89
C PHE A 447 -17.47 -42.97 28.06
N PHE A 448 -18.73 -42.64 28.31
CA PHE A 448 -19.81 -43.61 28.39
C PHE A 448 -19.95 -44.42 27.11
N LEU A 449 -19.98 -43.75 25.95
CA LEU A 449 -20.08 -44.39 24.65
C LEU A 449 -18.85 -45.29 24.35
N VAL A 450 -17.64 -44.80 24.63
CA VAL A 450 -16.40 -45.57 24.44
C VAL A 450 -16.39 -46.84 25.32
N ASN A 451 -16.80 -46.73 26.58
CA ASN A 451 -16.89 -47.87 27.51
C ASN A 451 -17.92 -48.93 27.05
N ARG A 452 -18.95 -48.51 26.31
CA ARG A 452 -19.98 -49.40 25.72
C ARG A 452 -19.62 -49.89 24.32
N LYS A 453 -18.34 -49.83 23.92
CA LYS A 453 -17.79 -50.31 22.63
C LYS A 453 -18.34 -49.57 21.40
N ALA A 454 -18.53 -48.25 21.49
CA ALA A 454 -18.73 -47.41 20.30
C ALA A 454 -17.55 -47.56 19.32
N ASN A 455 -17.81 -47.45 18.01
CA ASN A 455 -16.76 -47.51 17.00
C ASN A 455 -15.89 -46.24 17.01
N VAL A 456 -14.72 -46.32 17.65
CA VAL A 456 -13.77 -45.21 17.81
C VAL A 456 -13.09 -44.75 16.52
N ASN A 457 -13.16 -45.55 15.45
CA ASN A 457 -12.60 -45.23 14.14
C ASN A 457 -13.70 -45.01 13.08
N ALA A 458 -14.95 -44.77 13.51
CA ALA A 458 -16.02 -44.42 12.58
C ALA A 458 -15.68 -43.12 11.84
N LEU A 459 -16.04 -43.03 10.56
CA LEU A 459 -15.81 -41.84 9.75
C LEU A 459 -17.16 -41.19 9.43
N ASN A 460 -17.22 -39.87 9.55
CA ASN A 460 -18.38 -39.12 9.10
C ASN A 460 -18.34 -38.85 7.58
N ARG A 461 -19.32 -38.10 7.05
CA ARG A 461 -19.35 -37.71 5.63
C ARG A 461 -18.16 -36.85 5.20
N GLN A 462 -17.53 -36.15 6.14
CA GLN A 462 -16.31 -35.37 5.91
C GLN A 462 -15.03 -36.24 6.03
N GLY A 463 -15.19 -37.53 6.34
CA GLY A 463 -14.09 -38.49 6.54
C GLY A 463 -13.26 -38.24 7.80
N GLU A 464 -13.82 -37.54 8.79
CA GLU A 464 -13.23 -37.28 10.09
C GLU A 464 -13.51 -38.44 11.05
N SER A 465 -12.49 -38.80 11.83
CA SER A 465 -12.66 -39.71 12.97
C SER A 465 -13.01 -38.92 14.25
N PRO A 466 -13.55 -39.57 15.31
CA PRO A 466 -13.78 -38.91 16.60
C PRO A 466 -12.52 -38.25 17.16
N LEU A 467 -11.35 -38.83 16.86
CA LEU A 467 -10.05 -38.29 17.25
C LEU A 467 -9.71 -36.97 16.54
N HIS A 468 -10.17 -36.76 15.30
CA HIS A 468 -10.03 -35.48 14.59
C HIS A 468 -10.82 -34.38 15.29
N ILE A 469 -12.09 -34.65 15.62
CA ILE A 469 -12.97 -33.70 16.32
C ILE A 469 -12.43 -33.41 17.72
N ALA A 470 -11.96 -34.44 18.43
CA ALA A 470 -11.37 -34.27 19.75
C ALA A 470 -10.10 -33.39 19.72
N SER A 471 -9.27 -33.58 18.68
CA SER A 471 -8.05 -32.78 18.47
C SER A 471 -8.35 -31.36 18.05
N ARG A 472 -9.38 -31.14 17.21
CA ARG A 472 -9.88 -29.80 16.83
C ARG A 472 -10.48 -29.03 18.00
N SER A 473 -11.08 -29.73 18.95
CA SER A 473 -11.76 -29.13 20.10
C SER A 473 -10.86 -28.97 21.33
N GLY A 474 -9.62 -29.48 21.28
CA GLY A 474 -8.65 -29.37 22.38
C GLY A 474 -8.90 -30.31 23.57
N MET A 475 -9.69 -31.37 23.42
CA MET A 475 -10.07 -32.25 24.54
C MET A 475 -8.99 -33.30 24.84
N SER A 476 -7.97 -32.92 25.60
CA SER A 476 -6.80 -33.77 25.90
C SER A 476 -7.16 -35.07 26.65
N ASN A 477 -8.09 -35.01 27.62
CA ASN A 477 -8.55 -36.19 28.36
C ASN A 477 -9.28 -37.19 27.45
N LEU A 478 -10.10 -36.67 26.54
CA LEU A 478 -10.80 -37.50 25.56
C LEU A 478 -9.82 -38.14 24.58
N VAL A 479 -8.83 -37.38 24.08
CA VAL A 479 -7.76 -37.90 23.21
C VAL A 479 -7.00 -39.03 23.90
N LYS A 480 -6.60 -38.86 25.17
CA LYS A 480 -5.94 -39.94 25.95
C LYS A 480 -6.81 -41.21 25.98
N LYS A 481 -8.11 -41.06 26.26
CA LYS A 481 -9.04 -42.21 26.33
C LYS A 481 -9.29 -42.88 24.99
N LEU A 482 -9.42 -42.11 23.91
CA LEU A 482 -9.58 -42.63 22.55
C LEU A 482 -8.33 -43.39 22.08
N LEU A 483 -7.14 -42.90 22.44
CA LEU A 483 -5.88 -43.60 22.14
C LEU A 483 -5.74 -44.88 22.97
N GLU A 484 -6.12 -44.88 24.25
CA GLU A 484 -6.16 -46.09 25.09
C GLU A 484 -7.12 -47.16 24.55
N SER A 485 -8.24 -46.74 23.95
CA SER A 485 -9.24 -47.65 23.39
C SER A 485 -8.94 -48.12 21.96
N GLY A 486 -7.78 -47.74 21.40
CA GLY A 486 -7.29 -48.23 20.11
C GLY A 486 -7.72 -47.39 18.91
N SER A 487 -7.94 -46.08 19.07
CA SER A 487 -8.17 -45.17 17.94
C SER A 487 -6.89 -44.97 17.12
N ASP A 488 -7.02 -44.99 15.79
CA ASP A 488 -5.90 -44.85 14.86
C ASP A 488 -5.57 -43.36 14.60
N PRO A 489 -4.40 -42.84 15.04
CA PRO A 489 -4.06 -41.42 14.91
C PRO A 489 -3.61 -41.01 13.50
N ASN A 490 -3.27 -42.00 12.67
CA ASN A 490 -2.75 -41.80 11.32
C ASN A 490 -3.88 -41.74 10.26
N ILE A 491 -5.15 -41.85 10.65
CA ILE A 491 -6.27 -41.63 9.73
C ILE A 491 -6.20 -40.18 9.23
N GLN A 492 -6.35 -39.98 7.93
CA GLN A 492 -6.39 -38.67 7.29
C GLN A 492 -7.77 -38.42 6.67
N THR A 493 -8.21 -37.16 6.67
CA THR A 493 -9.44 -36.76 6.00
C THR A 493 -9.32 -36.89 4.47
N PRO A 494 -10.38 -37.22 3.72
CA PRO A 494 -10.33 -37.31 2.27
C PRO A 494 -9.99 -35.95 1.61
N PRO A 495 -9.41 -35.94 0.39
CA PRO A 495 -9.17 -34.72 -0.34
C PRO A 495 -10.50 -34.03 -0.74
N PRO A 496 -10.53 -32.69 -0.84
CA PRO A 496 -11.74 -31.88 -1.05
C PRO A 496 -12.45 -32.17 -2.40
N SER A 497 -11.80 -32.86 -3.34
CA SER A 497 -12.38 -33.21 -4.65
C SER A 497 -13.41 -34.35 -4.59
N LEU A 498 -13.49 -35.10 -3.48
CA LEU A 498 -14.46 -36.18 -3.30
C LEU A 498 -15.66 -35.80 -2.42
N SER A 499 -15.61 -34.66 -1.72
CA SER A 499 -16.81 -34.05 -1.13
C SER A 499 -17.58 -33.32 -2.23
N SER A 500 -18.60 -33.97 -2.79
CA SER A 500 -19.44 -33.36 -3.83
C SER A 500 -20.01 -32.00 -3.36
N PRO A 501 -20.00 -30.96 -4.21
CA PRO A 501 -20.64 -29.69 -3.89
C PRO A 501 -22.13 -29.85 -4.15
N VAL A 502 -22.89 -30.32 -3.15
CA VAL A 502 -24.35 -30.25 -3.20
C VAL A 502 -24.83 -29.17 -2.25
N GLN A 503 -24.96 -27.97 -2.83
CA GLN A 503 -25.91 -26.91 -2.44
C GLN A 503 -25.92 -26.46 -0.97
N ALA A 504 -25.04 -25.52 -0.64
CA ALA A 504 -25.37 -24.45 0.30
C ALA A 504 -26.21 -23.40 -0.43
N LYS A 505 -27.54 -23.61 -0.46
CA LYS A 505 -28.52 -22.55 -0.65
C LYS A 505 -29.28 -22.41 0.67
N VAL A 506 -29.02 -21.28 1.35
CA VAL A 506 -29.93 -20.46 2.18
C VAL A 506 -30.88 -21.23 3.10
N VAL A 507 -30.79 -21.01 4.43
CA VAL A 507 -31.85 -20.42 5.28
C VAL A 507 -31.28 -20.06 6.67
N ASP A 508 -31.43 -18.77 6.99
CA ASP A 508 -31.62 -18.05 8.27
C ASP A 508 -30.70 -18.20 9.49
N GLU A 509 -30.15 -17.03 9.85
CA GLU A 509 -29.94 -16.54 11.20
C GLU A 509 -31.21 -16.70 12.06
N SER A 510 -31.24 -17.70 12.96
CA SER A 510 -31.88 -17.54 14.27
C SER A 510 -31.51 -18.67 15.22
N TYR A 511 -31.18 -18.28 16.45
CA TYR A 511 -31.09 -19.09 17.67
C TYR A 511 -29.76 -19.81 17.98
N ASN A 512 -28.83 -19.03 18.54
CA ASN A 512 -27.72 -19.52 19.37
C ASN A 512 -28.06 -19.15 20.85
N PRO A 513 -28.33 -20.09 21.77
CA PRO A 513 -28.67 -19.74 23.16
C PRO A 513 -27.51 -19.84 24.16
N PHE A 514 -26.25 -19.97 23.71
CA PHE A 514 -25.11 -19.99 24.63
C PHE A 514 -23.88 -19.32 24.02
N GLU A 515 -23.84 -18.00 24.06
CA GLU A 515 -22.60 -17.21 24.06
C GLU A 515 -22.97 -15.75 24.34
N ASP A 516 -22.61 -15.27 25.54
CA ASP A 516 -22.37 -13.85 25.79
C ASP A 516 -21.02 -13.72 26.51
N ASP A 517 -20.30 -12.72 26.03
CA ASP A 517 -19.23 -11.92 26.63
C ASP A 517 -17.75 -12.34 26.51
N ASP A 518 -17.08 -11.49 25.73
CA ASP A 518 -15.69 -11.00 25.81
C ASP A 518 -14.55 -11.90 25.31
N VAL A 519 -14.01 -11.56 24.13
CA VAL A 519 -12.67 -10.93 23.94
C VAL A 519 -12.51 -10.49 22.47
N ASP A 520 -12.07 -9.24 22.30
CA ASP A 520 -11.60 -8.61 21.05
C ASP A 520 -10.60 -9.47 20.23
N GLN A 521 -10.86 -9.67 18.94
CA GLN A 521 -10.02 -9.23 17.81
C GLN A 521 -10.49 -9.84 16.46
N PRO A 522 -10.38 -9.12 15.33
CA PRO A 522 -10.74 -9.62 14.01
C PRO A 522 -9.53 -10.30 13.34
N GLN A 523 -9.66 -11.57 12.97
CA GLN A 523 -8.82 -12.18 11.95
C GLN A 523 -9.70 -12.95 10.96
N GLU A 524 -9.77 -12.44 9.73
CA GLU A 524 -10.33 -13.12 8.57
C GLU A 524 -9.48 -14.36 8.26
N GLU A 525 -9.88 -15.53 8.77
CA GLU A 525 -9.35 -16.81 8.30
C GLU A 525 -10.03 -17.18 6.98
N GLN A 526 -9.39 -16.80 5.86
CA GLN A 526 -9.60 -17.46 4.57
C GLN A 526 -9.14 -18.91 4.71
N SER A 527 -10.07 -19.80 5.08
CA SER A 527 -9.84 -21.24 5.12
C SER A 527 -9.70 -21.77 3.68
N GLU A 528 -8.47 -21.76 3.17
CA GLU A 528 -8.10 -22.61 2.05
C GLU A 528 -8.47 -24.05 2.43
N ASN A 529 -9.38 -24.64 1.67
CA ASN A 529 -10.03 -25.91 1.97
C ASN A 529 -9.05 -27.06 1.70
N ILE A 530 -8.06 -27.22 2.59
CA ILE A 530 -6.97 -28.21 2.54
C ILE A 530 -7.51 -29.57 3.03
N GLY A 531 -7.24 -30.66 2.30
CA GLY A 531 -7.63 -32.04 2.66
C GLY A 531 -6.46 -32.86 3.24
N LEU A 532 -6.70 -34.12 3.61
CA LEU A 532 -5.68 -35.03 4.18
C LEU A 532 -5.07 -34.59 5.53
N HIS A 533 -5.81 -33.82 6.32
CA HIS A 533 -5.37 -33.48 7.68
C HIS A 533 -5.40 -34.73 8.58
N SER A 534 -4.31 -34.97 9.32
CA SER A 534 -4.33 -35.87 10.47
C SER A 534 -4.91 -35.16 11.69
N SER A 535 -5.35 -35.93 12.68
CA SER A 535 -5.67 -35.45 14.03
C SER A 535 -4.59 -34.52 14.61
N ILE A 536 -3.32 -34.81 14.35
CA ILE A 536 -2.18 -34.00 14.80
C ILE A 536 -2.14 -32.65 14.09
N HIS A 537 -2.38 -32.59 12.77
CA HIS A 537 -2.46 -31.31 12.05
C HIS A 537 -3.54 -30.42 12.65
N LEU A 538 -4.73 -30.96 12.94
CA LEU A 538 -5.82 -30.19 13.55
C LEU A 538 -5.46 -29.69 14.96
N ALA A 539 -4.77 -30.50 15.77
CA ALA A 539 -4.26 -30.06 17.07
C ALA A 539 -3.22 -28.93 16.94
N VAL A 540 -2.34 -29.01 15.94
CA VAL A 540 -1.33 -27.98 15.63
C VAL A 540 -1.97 -26.70 15.14
N HIS A 541 -3.04 -26.76 14.32
CA HIS A 541 -3.83 -25.60 13.89
C HIS A 541 -4.63 -24.97 15.03
N GLY A 542 -5.18 -25.79 15.94
CA GLY A 542 -5.92 -25.31 17.12
C GLY A 542 -5.03 -24.77 18.25
N GLY A 543 -3.79 -25.26 18.35
CA GLY A 543 -2.78 -24.73 19.29
C GLY A 543 -2.80 -25.44 20.62
N PHE A 544 -3.35 -26.65 20.64
CA PHE A 544 -3.58 -27.41 21.85
C PHE A 544 -2.34 -28.21 22.23
N GLU A 545 -1.45 -27.58 22.99
CA GLU A 545 -0.23 -28.21 23.53
C GLU A 545 -0.56 -29.49 24.30
N ASP A 546 -1.60 -29.46 25.14
CA ASP A 546 -2.03 -30.59 25.97
C ASP A 546 -2.44 -31.82 25.14
N VAL A 547 -3.02 -31.60 23.96
CA VAL A 547 -3.39 -32.70 23.05
C VAL A 547 -2.12 -33.33 22.44
N ILE A 548 -1.15 -32.52 22.04
CA ILE A 548 0.12 -33.02 21.48
C ILE A 548 0.94 -33.73 22.56
N THR A 549 0.96 -33.22 23.80
CA THR A 549 1.59 -33.95 24.91
C THR A 549 0.92 -35.30 25.15
N ALA A 550 -0.42 -35.41 25.02
CA ALA A 550 -1.12 -36.68 25.11
C ALA A 550 -0.68 -37.66 24.01
N PHE A 551 -0.48 -37.19 22.78
CA PHE A 551 0.08 -38.01 21.69
C PHE A 551 1.51 -38.49 22.00
N VAL A 552 2.38 -37.59 22.48
CA VAL A 552 3.78 -37.93 22.83
C VAL A 552 3.86 -38.87 24.04
N GLU A 553 3.08 -38.65 25.10
CA GLU A 553 3.01 -39.56 26.25
C GLU A 553 2.57 -40.97 25.83
N HIS A 554 1.65 -41.06 24.86
CA HIS A 554 1.17 -42.33 24.34
C HIS A 554 2.24 -43.06 23.52
N THR A 555 3.04 -42.35 22.70
CA THR A 555 4.16 -42.96 21.96
C THR A 555 5.25 -43.49 22.89
N GLU A 556 5.57 -42.75 23.95
CA GLU A 556 6.54 -43.16 24.95
C GLU A 556 6.10 -44.42 25.72
N LYS A 557 4.80 -44.52 26.07
CA LYS A 557 4.25 -45.62 26.87
C LYS A 557 4.04 -46.91 26.08
N ASN A 558 3.47 -46.82 24.87
CA ASN A 558 2.96 -48.00 24.15
C ASN A 558 3.84 -48.46 22.99
N LYS A 559 4.98 -47.80 22.70
CA LYS A 559 5.78 -48.03 21.48
C LYS A 559 4.90 -48.06 20.21
N SER A 560 3.81 -47.30 20.21
CA SER A 560 2.88 -47.24 19.09
C SER A 560 3.51 -46.50 17.91
N THR A 561 3.12 -46.88 16.71
CA THR A 561 3.59 -46.30 15.44
C THR A 561 2.78 -45.06 15.09
N ILE A 562 2.80 -44.03 15.96
CA ILE A 562 2.27 -42.71 15.58
C ILE A 562 3.29 -42.07 14.64
N ASP A 563 2.84 -41.69 13.45
CA ASP A 563 3.68 -41.00 12.49
C ASP A 563 3.46 -39.48 12.64
N PHE A 564 4.49 -38.76 13.09
CA PHE A 564 4.45 -37.30 13.20
C PHE A 564 4.84 -36.60 11.89
N ASP A 565 5.40 -37.33 10.92
CA ASP A 565 5.85 -36.80 9.62
C ASP A 565 4.76 -36.89 8.53
N VAL A 566 3.51 -37.14 8.94
CA VAL A 566 2.35 -37.17 8.06
C VAL A 566 2.21 -35.82 7.33
N ARG A 567 1.87 -35.90 6.03
CA ARG A 567 1.72 -34.74 5.15
C ARG A 567 0.27 -34.57 4.74
N ASP A 568 -0.20 -33.32 4.76
CA ASP A 568 -1.53 -32.95 4.28
C ASP A 568 -1.59 -32.92 2.73
N SER A 569 -2.70 -32.44 2.15
CA SER A 569 -2.85 -32.30 0.69
C SER A 569 -1.94 -31.23 0.08
N SER A 570 -1.43 -30.29 0.89
CA SER A 570 -0.45 -29.31 0.43
C SER A 570 0.97 -29.89 0.42
N GLY A 571 1.18 -31.03 1.08
CA GLY A 571 2.49 -31.65 1.29
C GLY A 571 3.20 -31.13 2.56
N GLU A 572 2.50 -30.36 3.41
CA GLU A 572 2.98 -29.75 4.64
C GLU A 572 3.04 -30.80 5.78
N SER A 573 4.22 -30.91 6.40
CA SER A 573 4.40 -31.73 7.60
C SER A 573 3.85 -31.02 8.85
N THR A 574 3.54 -31.78 9.90
CA THR A 574 3.04 -31.22 11.18
C THR A 574 4.01 -30.19 11.78
N LEU A 575 5.32 -30.45 11.67
CA LEU A 575 6.38 -29.53 12.12
C LEU A 575 6.41 -28.24 11.29
N CYS A 576 6.21 -28.34 9.97
CA CYS A 576 6.12 -27.18 9.09
C CYS A 576 4.93 -26.29 9.46
N ALA A 577 3.75 -26.88 9.65
CA ALA A 577 2.55 -26.16 10.06
C ALA A 577 2.76 -25.45 11.42
N ALA A 578 3.38 -26.12 12.39
CA ALA A 578 3.65 -25.53 13.71
C ALA A 578 4.57 -24.31 13.61
N LEU A 579 5.64 -24.40 12.82
CA LEU A 579 6.59 -23.31 12.63
C LEU A 579 6.00 -22.13 11.84
N ARG A 580 5.21 -22.41 10.80
CA ARG A 580 4.49 -21.40 10.02
C ARG A 580 3.49 -20.62 10.86
N LEU A 581 2.82 -21.29 11.80
CA LEU A 581 1.90 -20.66 12.76
C LEU A 581 2.62 -19.99 13.94
N GLY A 582 3.96 -20.06 14.01
CA GLY A 582 4.76 -19.46 15.07
C GLY A 582 4.68 -20.18 16.43
N ARG A 583 4.28 -21.45 16.45
CA ARG A 583 4.04 -22.24 17.67
C ARG A 583 5.25 -23.09 18.03
N TYR A 584 6.28 -22.44 18.56
CA TYR A 584 7.58 -23.06 18.87
C TYR A 584 7.53 -24.10 20.00
N SER A 585 6.65 -23.90 20.99
CA SER A 585 6.41 -24.87 22.07
C SER A 585 5.89 -26.20 21.50
N ILE A 586 4.87 -26.13 20.64
CA ILE A 586 4.33 -27.26 19.90
C ILE A 586 5.39 -27.90 19.01
N ALA A 587 6.15 -27.10 18.26
CA ALA A 587 7.25 -27.61 17.43
C ALA A 587 8.27 -28.39 18.27
N GLN A 588 8.61 -27.91 19.48
CA GLN A 588 9.52 -28.62 20.38
C GLN A 588 8.93 -29.93 20.92
N LEU A 589 7.63 -29.98 21.18
CA LEU A 589 6.92 -31.21 21.55
C LEU A 589 6.89 -32.22 20.39
N LEU A 590 6.67 -31.78 19.15
CA LEU A 590 6.71 -32.63 17.96
C LEU A 590 8.10 -33.23 17.74
N LEU A 591 9.17 -32.44 17.95
CA LEU A 591 10.55 -32.94 17.89
C LEU A 591 10.85 -33.98 18.98
N ARG A 592 10.32 -33.82 20.21
CA ARG A 592 10.35 -34.87 21.23
C ARG A 592 9.61 -36.13 20.79
N GLY A 593 8.50 -35.96 20.07
CA GLY A 593 7.74 -37.03 19.41
C GLY A 593 8.47 -37.74 18.27
N ARG A 594 9.72 -37.36 17.94
CA ARG A 594 10.55 -37.86 16.83
C ARG A 594 10.13 -37.35 15.44
N ALA A 595 9.49 -36.19 15.34
CA ALA A 595 9.30 -35.51 14.06
C ALA A 595 10.65 -35.16 13.40
N SER A 596 10.73 -35.26 12.08
CA SER A 596 11.95 -35.00 11.33
C SER A 596 12.23 -33.48 11.18
N VAL A 597 13.34 -33.01 11.76
CA VAL A 597 13.80 -31.60 11.61
C VAL A 597 14.08 -31.27 10.14
N ASN A 598 14.56 -32.25 9.38
CA ASN A 598 14.93 -32.11 7.98
C ASN A 598 13.82 -32.53 7.02
N ALA A 599 12.55 -32.40 7.42
CA ALA A 599 11.42 -32.67 6.54
C ALA A 599 11.47 -31.79 5.28
N MET A 600 10.83 -32.27 4.21
CA MET A 600 10.74 -31.54 2.95
C MET A 600 9.48 -30.68 2.94
N SER A 601 9.57 -29.49 2.36
CA SER A 601 8.51 -28.51 2.21
C SER A 601 7.38 -29.03 1.31
N PRO A 602 6.18 -28.44 1.44
CA PRO A 602 5.10 -28.68 0.49
C PRO A 602 5.56 -28.36 -0.95
N ASN A 603 5.33 -29.30 -1.87
CA ASN A 603 5.47 -29.23 -3.34
C ASN A 603 6.87 -28.98 -3.96
N ASP A 604 7.73 -28.21 -3.32
CA ASP A 604 8.95 -27.68 -3.96
C ASP A 604 10.23 -28.47 -3.63
N GLY A 605 10.16 -29.45 -2.73
CA GLY A 605 11.30 -30.28 -2.35
C GLY A 605 12.43 -29.54 -1.61
N TYR A 606 12.17 -28.35 -1.07
CA TYR A 606 13.12 -27.70 -0.17
C TYR A 606 13.11 -28.39 1.19
N ARG A 607 14.22 -28.38 1.93
CA ARG A 607 14.19 -28.74 3.35
C ARG A 607 13.53 -27.61 4.14
N LEU A 608 12.98 -27.92 5.31
CA LEU A 608 12.34 -26.93 6.19
C LEU A 608 13.20 -25.68 6.42
N LEU A 609 14.51 -25.85 6.66
CA LEU A 609 15.43 -24.73 6.83
C LEU A 609 15.42 -23.80 5.60
N HIS A 610 15.57 -24.34 4.39
CA HIS A 610 15.54 -23.55 3.15
C HIS A 610 14.20 -22.87 2.92
N TYR A 611 13.09 -23.53 3.24
CA TYR A 611 11.75 -22.99 3.09
C TYR A 611 11.53 -21.73 3.95
N PHE A 612 11.91 -21.78 5.23
CA PHE A 612 11.79 -20.63 6.13
C PHE A 612 12.81 -19.53 5.80
N LEU A 613 14.02 -19.89 5.33
CA LEU A 613 14.98 -18.91 4.80
C LEU A 613 14.40 -18.15 3.59
N LEU A 614 13.77 -18.84 2.63
CA LEU A 614 13.16 -18.20 1.45
C LEU A 614 12.02 -17.24 1.81
N ARG A 615 11.27 -17.53 2.87
CA ARG A 615 10.21 -16.66 3.40
C ARG A 615 10.74 -15.50 4.24
N GLY A 616 11.96 -15.60 4.77
CA GLY A 616 12.56 -14.60 5.66
C GLY A 616 12.20 -14.79 7.14
N ASP A 617 11.76 -15.99 7.54
CA ASP A 617 11.33 -16.27 8.91
C ASP A 617 12.53 -16.59 9.83
N GLU A 618 13.16 -15.55 10.39
CA GLU A 618 14.35 -15.69 11.24
C GLU A 618 14.15 -16.62 12.43
N LYS A 619 13.01 -16.48 13.14
CA LYS A 619 12.73 -17.23 14.37
C LYS A 619 12.56 -18.73 14.08
N ALA A 620 11.89 -19.09 12.99
CA ALA A 620 11.73 -20.48 12.58
C ALA A 620 13.06 -21.09 12.11
N ALA A 621 13.86 -20.33 11.37
CA ALA A 621 15.20 -20.77 10.95
C ALA A 621 16.14 -20.98 12.15
N LEU A 622 16.18 -20.05 13.11
CA LEU A 622 16.96 -20.19 14.34
C LEU A 622 16.51 -21.41 15.16
N PHE A 623 15.20 -21.60 15.32
CA PHE A 623 14.66 -22.77 16.02
C PHE A 623 15.11 -24.08 15.37
N LEU A 624 15.06 -24.17 14.04
CA LEU A 624 15.51 -25.36 13.31
C LEU A 624 17.02 -25.60 13.49
N LEU A 625 17.83 -24.53 13.42
CA LEU A 625 19.27 -24.62 13.64
C LEU A 625 19.62 -25.03 15.08
N ASP A 626 18.87 -24.55 16.07
CA ASP A 626 19.03 -24.93 17.48
C ASP A 626 18.71 -26.40 17.73
N ASN A 627 17.81 -26.99 16.94
CA ASN A 627 17.41 -28.39 17.03
C ASN A 627 18.14 -29.31 16.03
N GLY A 628 19.23 -28.87 15.42
CA GLY A 628 20.12 -29.72 14.61
C GLY A 628 19.71 -29.89 13.15
N ALA A 629 19.09 -28.88 12.54
CA ALA A 629 18.92 -28.83 11.09
C ALA A 629 20.26 -28.92 10.34
N ASP A 630 20.27 -29.62 9.21
CA ASP A 630 21.47 -29.80 8.39
C ASP A 630 21.86 -28.50 7.69
N VAL A 631 23.04 -27.98 8.03
CA VAL A 631 23.60 -26.72 7.52
C VAL A 631 24.23 -26.89 6.14
N HIS A 632 24.69 -28.09 5.79
CA HIS A 632 25.39 -28.38 4.53
C HIS A 632 24.46 -28.90 3.44
N ALA A 633 23.19 -29.05 3.76
CA ALA A 633 22.20 -29.44 2.78
C ALA A 633 22.08 -28.39 1.67
N LEU A 634 22.11 -28.85 0.42
CA LEU A 634 21.84 -28.00 -0.75
C LEU A 634 20.34 -27.93 -1.03
N ALA A 635 19.88 -26.75 -1.44
CA ALA A 635 18.54 -26.55 -1.97
C ALA A 635 18.39 -27.24 -3.34
N PRO A 636 17.15 -27.50 -3.82
CA PRO A 636 16.90 -27.96 -5.19
C PRO A 636 17.53 -27.07 -6.28
N THR A 637 17.73 -25.78 -6.00
CA THR A 637 18.43 -24.82 -6.88
C THR A 637 19.94 -25.02 -6.92
N GLY A 638 20.50 -25.89 -6.06
CA GLY A 638 21.94 -26.03 -5.85
C GLY A 638 22.53 -25.00 -4.89
N GLU A 639 21.73 -24.05 -4.37
CA GLU A 639 22.21 -23.03 -3.44
C GLU A 639 22.34 -23.58 -2.01
N SER A 640 23.38 -23.14 -1.30
CA SER A 640 23.58 -23.40 0.13
C SER A 640 22.63 -22.55 0.99
N SER A 641 22.30 -23.06 2.19
CA SER A 641 21.56 -22.31 3.22
C SER A 641 22.18 -20.93 3.51
N LEU A 642 23.51 -20.83 3.46
CA LEU A 642 24.23 -19.58 3.68
C LEU A 642 23.91 -18.52 2.62
N VAL A 643 23.82 -18.93 1.36
CA VAL A 643 23.58 -18.04 0.22
C VAL A 643 22.15 -17.53 0.25
N LEU A 644 21.18 -18.42 0.52
CA LEU A 644 19.78 -18.03 0.70
C LEU A 644 19.61 -17.02 1.84
N CYS A 645 20.33 -17.20 2.93
CA CYS A 645 20.36 -16.29 4.07
C CYS A 645 20.86 -14.89 3.69
N ILE A 646 21.91 -14.81 2.87
CA ILE A 646 22.46 -13.52 2.40
C ILE A 646 21.47 -12.81 1.47
N ARG A 647 20.88 -13.53 0.49
CA ARG A 647 19.90 -12.94 -0.45
C ARG A 647 18.65 -12.40 0.25
N LYS A 648 18.27 -12.99 1.38
CA LYS A 648 17.08 -12.62 2.15
C LYS A 648 17.37 -11.66 3.30
N ASN A 649 18.62 -11.25 3.46
CA ASN A 649 19.08 -10.32 4.48
C ASN A 649 18.75 -10.72 5.92
N LEU A 650 19.23 -11.90 6.35
CA LEU A 650 18.97 -12.44 7.69
C LEU A 650 20.26 -12.50 8.53
N PRO A 651 20.66 -11.44 9.25
CA PRO A 651 21.96 -11.38 9.93
C PRO A 651 22.05 -12.33 11.14
N SER A 652 20.96 -12.48 11.89
CA SER A 652 20.87 -13.35 13.06
C SER A 652 21.04 -14.82 12.68
N VAL A 653 20.38 -15.23 11.60
CA VAL A 653 20.48 -16.57 11.03
C VAL A 653 21.85 -16.80 10.40
N LEU A 654 22.42 -15.80 9.72
CA LEU A 654 23.76 -15.88 9.15
C LEU A 654 24.78 -16.17 10.24
N GLU A 655 24.76 -15.42 11.34
CA GLU A 655 25.65 -15.66 12.47
C GLU A 655 25.46 -17.08 13.06
N ALA A 656 24.21 -17.54 13.17
CA ALA A 656 23.89 -18.88 13.66
C ALA A 656 24.40 -20.01 12.72
N LEU A 657 24.40 -19.79 11.41
CA LEU A 657 24.99 -20.69 10.41
C LEU A 657 26.52 -20.67 10.49
N CYS A 658 27.13 -19.50 10.61
CA CYS A 658 28.58 -19.33 10.77
C CYS A 658 29.10 -20.07 12.00
N ARG A 659 28.44 -19.90 13.15
CA ARG A 659 28.81 -20.59 14.41
C ARG A 659 28.75 -22.11 14.32
N ARG A 660 27.89 -22.65 13.44
CA ARG A 660 27.71 -24.10 13.22
C ARG A 660 28.61 -24.66 12.12
N GLY A 661 29.51 -23.86 11.57
CA GLY A 661 30.50 -24.30 10.59
C GLY A 661 29.95 -24.40 9.16
N ALA A 662 29.01 -23.53 8.77
CA ALA A 662 28.61 -23.40 7.37
C ALA A 662 29.84 -23.17 6.47
N ASN A 663 29.87 -23.80 5.30
CA ASN A 663 30.96 -23.64 4.34
C ASN A 663 30.93 -22.22 3.76
N MET A 664 31.97 -21.44 4.04
CA MET A 664 32.07 -20.03 3.66
C MET A 664 32.70 -19.81 2.29
N GLU A 665 33.38 -20.83 1.77
CA GLU A 665 34.09 -20.79 0.50
C GLU A 665 33.30 -21.42 -0.64
N GLU A 666 32.08 -21.90 -0.36
CA GLU A 666 31.22 -22.50 -1.38
C GLU A 666 30.66 -21.40 -2.30
N ALA A 667 31.13 -21.39 -3.54
CA ALA A 667 30.68 -20.47 -4.57
C ALA A 667 29.51 -21.11 -5.35
N PRO A 668 28.25 -20.68 -5.14
CA PRO A 668 27.15 -21.08 -6.01
C PRO A 668 27.23 -20.26 -7.32
N GLY A 669 27.95 -20.79 -8.31
CA GLY A 669 28.28 -20.03 -9.53
C GLY A 669 29.50 -19.11 -9.34
N ASP A 670 29.77 -18.26 -10.33
CA ASP A 670 31.01 -17.45 -10.44
C ASP A 670 31.21 -16.37 -9.34
N ALA A 671 30.50 -16.40 -8.21
CA ALA A 671 30.57 -15.34 -7.21
C ALA A 671 30.73 -15.86 -5.77
N CYS A 672 31.72 -15.29 -5.06
CA CYS A 672 31.97 -15.48 -3.64
C CYS A 672 30.77 -15.01 -2.76
N PRO A 673 30.45 -15.70 -1.63
CA PRO A 673 29.39 -15.27 -0.71
C PRO A 673 29.57 -13.84 -0.16
N LEU A 674 30.82 -13.40 0.03
CA LEU A 674 31.12 -12.02 0.43
C LEU A 674 30.69 -11.01 -0.64
N TRP A 675 30.96 -11.32 -1.92
CA TRP A 675 30.52 -10.49 -3.04
C TRP A 675 28.99 -10.42 -3.14
N LEU A 676 28.29 -11.53 -2.88
CA LEU A 676 26.84 -11.55 -2.82
C LEU A 676 26.31 -10.60 -1.72
N ALA A 677 26.92 -10.60 -0.54
CA ALA A 677 26.52 -9.70 0.55
C ALA A 677 26.73 -8.22 0.20
N LEU A 678 27.84 -7.92 -0.47
CA LEU A 678 28.18 -6.58 -0.95
C LEU A 678 27.23 -6.10 -2.05
N THR A 679 26.91 -6.92 -3.06
CA THR A 679 25.92 -6.57 -4.09
C THR A 679 24.50 -6.38 -3.56
N CYS A 680 24.16 -7.03 -2.44
CA CYS A 680 22.91 -6.79 -1.73
C CYS A 680 22.91 -5.47 -0.92
N GLY A 681 24.06 -4.79 -0.80
CA GLY A 681 24.21 -3.52 -0.09
C GLY A 681 24.19 -3.63 1.43
N ASN A 682 24.41 -4.83 1.99
CA ASN A 682 24.28 -5.10 3.42
C ASN A 682 25.66 -5.23 4.09
N GLU A 683 26.19 -4.11 4.58
CA GLU A 683 27.49 -4.06 5.29
C GLU A 683 27.49 -4.95 6.55
N ASP A 684 26.36 -5.07 7.24
CA ASP A 684 26.24 -5.91 8.44
C ASP A 684 26.53 -7.39 8.15
N LEU A 685 25.96 -7.93 7.05
CA LEU A 685 26.20 -9.32 6.64
C LEU A 685 27.66 -9.52 6.22
N ALA A 686 28.20 -8.57 5.47
CA ALA A 686 29.60 -8.60 5.06
C ALA A 686 30.53 -8.55 6.29
N SER A 687 30.19 -7.75 7.32
CA SER A 687 30.96 -7.67 8.56
C SER A 687 30.94 -8.98 9.35
N ILE A 688 29.81 -9.68 9.37
CA ILE A 688 29.67 -11.00 9.99
C ILE A 688 30.57 -11.99 9.24
N LEU A 689 30.50 -12.03 7.91
CA LEU A 689 31.33 -12.92 7.09
C LEU A 689 32.84 -12.68 7.31
N VAL A 690 33.29 -11.43 7.27
CA VAL A 690 34.70 -11.07 7.52
C VAL A 690 35.12 -11.48 8.94
N ARG A 691 34.25 -11.26 9.94
CA ARG A 691 34.53 -11.65 11.34
C ARG A 691 34.73 -13.16 11.51
N TYR A 692 34.03 -13.98 10.72
CA TYR A 692 34.19 -15.44 10.73
C TYR A 692 35.28 -15.94 9.75
N GLY A 693 36.07 -15.04 9.15
CA GLY A 693 37.31 -15.38 8.45
C GLY A 693 37.18 -15.62 6.95
N VAL A 694 36.18 -15.02 6.28
CA VAL A 694 36.10 -15.06 4.81
C VAL A 694 37.26 -14.30 4.17
N ASP A 695 37.87 -14.89 3.14
CA ASP A 695 38.95 -14.27 2.37
C ASP A 695 38.43 -13.03 1.61
N THR A 696 38.99 -11.87 1.95
CA THR A 696 38.66 -10.58 1.31
C THR A 696 39.35 -10.40 -0.04
N ASP A 697 40.43 -11.15 -0.29
CA ASP A 697 41.27 -11.00 -1.49
C ASP A 697 40.91 -12.06 -2.55
N HIS A 698 39.79 -12.76 -2.40
CA HIS A 698 39.37 -13.83 -3.30
C HIS A 698 39.50 -13.41 -4.77
N TRP A 699 40.23 -14.22 -5.54
CA TRP A 699 40.54 -13.96 -6.93
C TRP A 699 39.49 -14.61 -7.82
N GLU A 700 38.83 -13.80 -8.64
CA GLU A 700 37.85 -14.24 -9.62
C GLU A 700 38.36 -13.95 -11.04
N GLU A 701 37.87 -14.71 -12.02
CA GLU A 701 38.10 -14.41 -13.43
C GLU A 701 37.16 -13.27 -13.86
N GLY A 702 37.76 -12.13 -14.20
CA GLY A 702 37.09 -10.94 -14.71
C GLY A 702 36.76 -11.01 -16.20
N PRO A 703 36.07 -9.98 -16.73
CA PRO A 703 35.38 -10.00 -18.04
C PRO A 703 36.25 -10.21 -19.30
N ASP A 704 37.57 -10.34 -19.18
CA ASP A 704 38.51 -10.55 -20.29
C ASP A 704 39.57 -11.63 -19.99
N GLY A 705 39.29 -12.56 -19.07
CA GLY A 705 40.28 -13.53 -18.59
C GLY A 705 41.37 -12.90 -17.70
N THR A 706 41.07 -11.72 -17.13
CA THR A 706 41.91 -11.08 -16.12
C THR A 706 41.59 -11.67 -14.75
N SER A 707 42.57 -12.10 -13.98
CA SER A 707 42.33 -12.42 -12.58
C SER A 707 42.26 -11.11 -11.79
N GLN A 708 41.13 -10.88 -11.12
CA GLN A 708 40.85 -9.66 -10.38
C GLN A 708 40.43 -9.98 -8.94
N THR A 709 40.79 -9.14 -7.98
CA THR A 709 40.28 -9.27 -6.60
C THR A 709 38.88 -8.68 -6.48
N LEU A 710 38.18 -9.00 -5.38
CA LEU A 710 36.87 -8.40 -5.08
C LEU A 710 36.90 -6.85 -5.08
N LEU A 711 38.01 -6.25 -4.65
CA LEU A 711 38.21 -4.80 -4.70
C LEU A 711 38.23 -4.28 -6.14
N HIS A 712 38.93 -4.95 -7.06
CA HIS A 712 38.96 -4.57 -8.48
C HIS A 712 37.56 -4.64 -9.09
N ARG A 713 36.80 -5.69 -8.78
CA ARG A 713 35.41 -5.85 -9.23
C ARG A 713 34.49 -4.76 -8.68
N ALA A 714 34.65 -4.36 -7.41
CA ALA A 714 33.92 -3.23 -6.81
C ALA A 714 34.22 -1.93 -7.55
N LEU A 715 35.49 -1.69 -7.86
CA LEU A 715 35.89 -0.50 -8.60
C LEU A 715 35.35 -0.53 -10.05
N ASP A 716 35.42 -1.66 -10.77
CA ASP A 716 34.86 -1.82 -12.13
C ASP A 716 33.35 -1.53 -12.15
N ALA A 717 32.63 -2.01 -11.13
CA ALA A 717 31.20 -1.73 -10.94
C ALA A 717 30.92 -0.30 -10.45
N SER A 718 31.96 0.48 -10.13
CA SER A 718 31.87 1.81 -9.52
C SER A 718 31.07 1.83 -8.19
N ASP A 719 31.16 0.74 -7.42
CA ASP A 719 30.53 0.63 -6.10
C ASP A 719 31.46 1.16 -5.01
N GLU A 720 31.30 2.45 -4.69
CA GLU A 720 32.10 3.13 -3.67
C GLU A 720 31.90 2.53 -2.27
N THR A 721 30.70 2.07 -1.94
CA THR A 721 30.37 1.57 -0.60
C THR A 721 31.06 0.24 -0.33
N SER A 722 30.92 -0.70 -1.26
CA SER A 722 31.57 -2.00 -1.18
C SER A 722 33.09 -1.88 -1.23
N ALA A 723 33.62 -0.97 -2.07
CA ALA A 723 35.06 -0.73 -2.12
C ALA A 723 35.58 -0.15 -0.79
N CYS A 724 34.91 0.86 -0.20
CA CYS A 724 35.28 1.41 1.10
C CYS A 724 35.20 0.37 2.22
N PHE A 725 34.19 -0.51 2.18
CA PHE A 725 34.05 -1.61 3.13
C PHE A 725 35.22 -2.59 3.03
N LEU A 726 35.57 -3.05 1.82
CA LEU A 726 36.68 -3.97 1.59
C LEU A 726 38.04 -3.38 2.02
N ILE A 727 38.25 -2.09 1.80
CA ILE A 727 39.47 -1.38 2.24
C ILE A 727 39.54 -1.35 3.77
N ARG A 728 38.44 -1.00 4.44
CA ARG A 728 38.37 -0.98 5.91
C ARG A 728 38.49 -2.38 6.52
N SER A 729 38.09 -3.43 5.80
CA SER A 729 38.21 -4.82 6.25
C SER A 729 39.62 -5.40 6.09
N GLY A 730 40.58 -4.64 5.55
CA GLY A 730 41.99 -5.03 5.47
C GLY A 730 42.39 -5.79 4.21
N CYS A 731 41.66 -5.60 3.10
CA CYS A 731 42.03 -6.10 1.78
C CYS A 731 43.40 -5.55 1.34
N ASP A 732 44.15 -6.31 0.53
CA ASP A 732 45.41 -5.82 -0.05
C ASP A 732 45.16 -4.72 -1.10
N VAL A 733 45.34 -3.47 -0.66
CA VAL A 733 45.13 -2.26 -1.46
C VAL A 733 46.12 -2.07 -2.61
N ASN A 734 47.23 -2.81 -2.62
CA ASN A 734 48.31 -2.64 -3.61
C ASN A 734 48.39 -3.77 -4.63
N SER A 735 47.58 -4.82 -4.48
CA SER A 735 47.55 -5.95 -5.40
C SER A 735 47.22 -5.46 -6.82
N PRO A 736 48.09 -5.64 -7.83
CA PRO A 736 47.77 -5.29 -9.21
C PRO A 736 46.88 -6.38 -9.85
N ARG A 737 46.02 -5.98 -10.78
CA ARG A 737 45.32 -6.91 -11.67
C ARG A 737 46.34 -7.78 -12.43
N ARG A 738 46.05 -9.07 -12.64
CA ARG A 738 46.90 -9.96 -13.44
C ARG A 738 46.14 -10.41 -14.69
N GLY A 739 46.71 -10.18 -15.86
CA GLY A 739 46.13 -10.56 -17.14
C GLY A 739 46.58 -11.94 -17.62
N GLY A 740 45.67 -12.66 -18.28
CA GLY A 740 45.95 -13.85 -19.08
C GLY A 740 45.85 -13.54 -20.57
N GLY A 741 46.68 -12.63 -21.09
CA GLY A 741 46.68 -12.23 -22.51
C GLY A 741 47.72 -11.15 -22.80
N SER A 742 48.07 -10.92 -24.08
CA SER A 742 49.26 -10.15 -24.52
C SER A 742 49.39 -8.70 -23.99
N ASP A 743 48.35 -8.16 -23.36
CA ASP A 743 48.34 -6.87 -22.68
C ASP A 743 47.96 -7.10 -21.21
N ASN A 744 48.96 -7.45 -20.40
CA ASN A 744 48.77 -7.62 -18.96
C ASN A 744 48.52 -6.24 -18.33
N ASP A 745 47.29 -5.87 -18.03
CA ASP A 745 47.00 -4.66 -17.25
C ASP A 745 47.48 -4.87 -15.81
N SER A 746 48.70 -4.44 -15.48
CA SER A 746 49.21 -4.39 -14.10
C SER A 746 48.70 -3.16 -13.35
N SER A 747 47.43 -2.81 -13.55
CA SER A 747 46.81 -1.66 -12.91
C SER A 747 46.56 -1.96 -11.44
N THR A 748 46.99 -1.05 -10.57
CA THR A 748 46.66 -1.10 -9.14
C THR A 748 45.27 -0.51 -8.90
N PRO A 749 44.63 -0.78 -7.75
CA PRO A 749 43.34 -0.18 -7.38
C PRO A 749 43.33 1.36 -7.51
N LEU A 750 44.45 2.02 -7.18
CA LEU A 750 44.58 3.47 -7.34
C LEU A 750 44.61 3.94 -8.80
N HIS A 751 45.19 3.17 -9.73
CA HIS A 751 45.11 3.46 -11.16
C HIS A 751 43.66 3.37 -11.67
N LEU A 752 42.92 2.38 -11.20
CA LEU A 752 41.52 2.19 -11.55
C LEU A 752 40.62 3.31 -10.98
N CYS A 753 40.86 3.74 -9.73
CA CYS A 753 40.20 4.95 -9.19
C CYS A 753 40.50 6.18 -10.05
N ALA A 754 41.73 6.29 -10.59
CA ALA A 754 42.10 7.37 -11.49
C ALA A 754 41.45 7.28 -12.87
N GLN A 755 41.19 6.06 -13.34
CA GLN A 755 40.49 5.81 -14.59
C GLN A 755 39.00 6.19 -14.51
N TRP A 756 38.32 5.80 -13.41
CA TRP A 756 36.89 6.01 -13.24
C TRP A 756 36.50 7.28 -12.48
N GLY A 757 37.45 7.95 -11.82
CA GLY A 757 37.19 9.18 -11.06
C GLY A 757 36.59 8.95 -9.67
N LEU A 758 36.93 7.82 -9.02
CA LEU A 758 36.39 7.45 -7.71
C LEU A 758 37.14 8.17 -6.57
N GLU A 759 36.81 9.45 -6.35
CA GLU A 759 37.50 10.33 -5.40
C GLU A 759 37.42 9.84 -3.95
N GLN A 760 36.24 9.37 -3.51
CA GLN A 760 36.03 8.90 -2.15
C GLN A 760 36.83 7.63 -1.88
N VAL A 761 36.78 6.68 -2.81
CA VAL A 761 37.51 5.41 -2.68
C VAL A 761 39.02 5.68 -2.71
N ALA A 762 39.50 6.55 -3.59
CA ALA A 762 40.91 6.94 -3.61
C ALA A 762 41.37 7.59 -2.29
N ALA A 763 40.52 8.42 -1.66
CA ALA A 763 40.82 8.97 -0.33
C ALA A 763 41.00 7.84 0.70
N THR A 764 40.07 6.89 0.74
CA THR A 764 40.14 5.75 1.68
C THR A 764 41.33 4.83 1.41
N LEU A 765 41.68 4.57 0.15
CA LEU A 765 42.89 3.82 -0.24
C LEU A 765 44.16 4.50 0.31
N LEU A 766 44.26 5.81 0.15
CA LEU A 766 45.41 6.57 0.63
C LEU A 766 45.49 6.63 2.17
N GLU A 767 44.35 6.69 2.86
CA GLU A 767 44.28 6.59 4.32
C GLU A 767 44.77 5.23 4.83
N HIS A 768 44.52 4.15 4.08
CA HIS A 768 44.87 2.77 4.45
C HIS A 768 46.22 2.30 3.85
N GLY A 769 47.07 3.23 3.41
CA GLY A 769 48.46 2.94 3.03
C GLY A 769 48.67 2.45 1.59
N ALA A 770 47.77 2.80 0.66
CA ALA A 770 48.00 2.56 -0.76
C ALA A 770 49.25 3.30 -1.27
N GLU A 771 50.01 2.66 -2.15
CA GLU A 771 51.16 3.27 -2.81
C GLU A 771 50.70 4.44 -3.69
N ILE A 772 51.34 5.61 -3.55
CA ILE A 772 50.92 6.85 -4.22
C ILE A 772 51.35 6.89 -5.69
N SER A 773 52.54 6.35 -5.98
CA SER A 773 53.14 6.37 -7.32
C SER A 773 53.53 4.98 -7.86
N PRO A 774 52.62 3.98 -7.82
CA PRO A 774 52.85 2.72 -8.53
C PRO A 774 52.95 3.01 -10.03
N ARG A 775 53.63 2.14 -10.76
CA ARG A 775 53.73 2.23 -12.22
C ARG A 775 52.97 1.08 -12.85
N ASP A 776 52.09 1.39 -13.80
CA ASP A 776 51.43 0.37 -14.63
C ASP A 776 52.38 -0.19 -15.72
N VAL A 777 51.86 -1.00 -16.64
CA VAL A 777 52.65 -1.60 -17.74
C VAL A 777 53.13 -0.56 -18.75
N GLU A 778 52.39 0.54 -18.91
CA GLU A 778 52.85 1.67 -19.71
C GLU A 778 53.94 2.46 -18.95
N GLY A 779 54.04 2.30 -17.64
CA GLY A 779 54.95 3.04 -16.77
C GLY A 779 54.33 4.35 -16.27
N LYS A 780 53.04 4.55 -16.52
CA LYS A 780 52.25 5.67 -16.00
C LYS A 780 52.03 5.49 -14.51
N THR A 781 51.92 6.62 -13.84
CA THR A 781 51.48 6.69 -12.44
C THR A 781 49.99 7.01 -12.37
N PRO A 782 49.32 6.82 -11.23
CA PRO A 782 47.91 7.20 -11.08
C PRO A 782 47.65 8.67 -11.40
N LEU A 783 48.64 9.55 -11.17
CA LEU A 783 48.56 10.96 -11.55
C LEU A 783 48.51 11.15 -13.07
N HIS A 784 49.28 10.38 -13.85
CA HIS A 784 49.21 10.44 -15.32
C HIS A 784 47.81 10.05 -15.80
N VAL A 785 47.27 8.93 -15.31
CA VAL A 785 45.93 8.45 -15.67
C VAL A 785 44.85 9.46 -15.26
N ALA A 786 44.93 10.03 -14.06
CA ALA A 786 43.97 11.03 -13.58
C ALA A 786 43.97 12.30 -14.46
N ILE A 787 45.15 12.70 -14.95
CA ILE A 787 45.30 13.85 -15.86
C ILE A 787 44.72 13.53 -17.24
N GLU A 788 45.00 12.34 -17.78
CA GLU A 788 44.46 11.86 -19.07
C GLU A 788 42.93 11.78 -19.06
N GLN A 789 42.33 11.32 -17.95
CA GLN A 789 40.88 11.23 -17.79
C GLN A 789 40.22 12.52 -17.28
N HIS A 790 40.96 13.62 -17.19
CA HIS A 790 40.47 14.93 -16.74
C HIS A 790 39.84 14.95 -15.32
N GLN A 791 40.31 14.09 -14.41
CA GLN A 791 39.76 13.96 -13.05
C GLN A 791 40.33 15.01 -12.09
N ALA A 792 39.74 16.20 -12.09
CA ALA A 792 40.28 17.36 -11.35
C ALA A 792 40.34 17.16 -9.83
N GLY A 793 39.32 16.57 -9.20
CA GLY A 793 39.32 16.38 -7.74
C GLY A 793 40.33 15.33 -7.30
N LEU A 794 40.48 14.24 -8.06
CA LEU A 794 41.52 13.24 -7.79
C LEU A 794 42.94 13.80 -7.99
N VAL A 795 43.16 14.61 -9.04
CA VAL A 795 44.46 15.30 -9.24
C VAL A 795 44.78 16.18 -8.03
N GLN A 796 43.80 16.93 -7.50
CA GLN A 796 44.00 17.74 -6.29
C GLN A 796 44.28 16.88 -5.06
N LEU A 797 43.61 15.73 -4.92
CA LEU A 797 43.80 14.80 -3.81
C LEU A 797 45.22 14.21 -3.83
N LEU A 798 45.66 13.71 -4.99
CA LEU A 798 47.01 13.15 -5.17
C LEU A 798 48.09 14.22 -4.91
N LEU A 799 47.91 15.44 -5.41
CA LEU A 799 48.86 16.56 -5.20
C LEU A 799 48.91 17.07 -3.74
N ARG A 800 47.91 16.77 -2.90
CA ARG A 800 47.98 17.06 -1.46
C ARG A 800 48.95 16.14 -0.73
N GLN A 801 49.23 14.95 -1.27
CA GLN A 801 50.14 14.00 -0.64
C GLN A 801 51.60 14.47 -0.76
N PRO A 802 52.41 14.42 0.32
CA PRO A 802 53.77 14.96 0.33
C PRO A 802 54.78 14.11 -0.44
N ALA A 803 54.51 12.82 -0.64
CA ALA A 803 55.44 11.86 -1.25
C ALA A 803 55.16 11.59 -2.74
N ILE A 804 54.44 12.49 -3.44
CA ILE A 804 54.11 12.31 -4.86
C ILE A 804 55.32 12.60 -5.76
N ASP A 805 55.65 11.66 -6.64
CA ASP A 805 56.70 11.83 -7.65
C ASP A 805 56.15 12.53 -8.90
N LEU A 806 56.45 13.83 -9.04
CA LEU A 806 56.09 14.64 -10.22
C LEU A 806 57.07 14.46 -11.39
N TYR A 807 58.19 13.76 -11.18
CA TYR A 807 59.22 13.52 -12.19
C TYR A 807 59.15 12.10 -12.76
N ALA A 808 58.22 11.27 -12.27
CA ALA A 808 57.96 9.96 -12.83
C ALA A 808 57.67 10.08 -14.33
N VAL A 809 58.37 9.30 -15.13
CA VAL A 809 58.18 9.25 -16.57
C VAL A 809 57.48 7.97 -16.99
N ASP A 810 56.50 8.13 -17.87
CA ASP A 810 55.87 7.06 -18.64
C ASP A 810 56.88 6.42 -19.63
N ARG A 811 56.55 5.28 -20.25
CA ARG A 811 57.36 4.65 -21.33
C ARG A 811 57.61 5.59 -22.50
N THR A 812 56.72 6.55 -22.73
CA THR A 812 56.91 7.62 -23.72
C THR A 812 57.85 8.75 -23.28
N GLN A 813 58.48 8.64 -22.10
CA GLN A 813 59.37 9.62 -21.47
C GLN A 813 58.66 10.96 -21.14
N LYS A 814 57.36 10.91 -20.90
CA LYS A 814 56.56 12.07 -20.53
C LYS A 814 56.31 12.07 -19.03
N THR A 815 56.40 13.24 -18.44
CA THR A 815 56.02 13.48 -17.04
C THR A 815 54.53 13.84 -16.93
N PRO A 816 53.94 13.82 -15.71
CA PRO A 816 52.54 14.17 -15.50
C PRO A 816 52.20 15.57 -16.01
N PHE A 817 53.16 16.50 -15.90
CA PHE A 817 53.02 17.85 -16.44
C PHE A 817 53.02 17.87 -17.97
N ALA A 818 53.91 17.11 -18.61
CA ALA A 818 53.91 16.98 -20.07
C ALA A 818 52.60 16.38 -20.57
N THR A 819 52.09 15.32 -19.92
CA THR A 819 50.78 14.75 -20.26
C THR A 819 49.64 15.74 -20.08
N ALA A 820 49.68 16.60 -19.05
CA ALA A 820 48.66 17.63 -18.84
C ALA A 820 48.58 18.62 -20.01
N LEU A 821 49.72 19.03 -20.56
CA LEU A 821 49.74 19.92 -21.72
C LEU A 821 49.26 19.23 -22.99
N LEU A 822 49.62 17.96 -23.20
CA LEU A 822 49.16 17.21 -24.38
C LEU A 822 47.66 16.99 -24.39
N VAL A 823 47.09 16.74 -23.22
CA VAL A 823 45.66 16.53 -22.99
C VAL A 823 44.92 17.88 -22.87
N LYS A 824 45.65 19.01 -22.93
CA LYS A 824 45.13 20.39 -22.80
C LYS A 824 44.41 20.65 -21.48
N ASN A 825 44.83 19.97 -20.41
CA ASN A 825 44.30 20.14 -19.08
C ASN A 825 45.05 21.25 -18.33
N ASN A 826 44.74 22.51 -18.68
CA ASN A 826 45.39 23.70 -18.11
C ASN A 826 45.24 23.81 -16.58
N LYS A 827 44.12 23.31 -16.03
CA LYS A 827 43.87 23.32 -14.58
C LYS A 827 44.80 22.35 -13.84
N ALA A 828 44.94 21.13 -14.36
CA ALA A 828 45.89 20.16 -13.81
C ALA A 828 47.33 20.65 -13.98
N ALA A 829 47.67 21.20 -15.15
CA ALA A 829 48.99 21.77 -15.40
C ALA A 829 49.32 22.92 -14.41
N ALA A 830 48.35 23.82 -14.14
CA ALA A 830 48.51 24.87 -13.15
C ALA A 830 48.69 24.31 -11.73
N ALA A 831 47.87 23.31 -11.34
CA ALA A 831 47.96 22.69 -10.01
C ALA A 831 49.30 21.97 -9.77
N VAL A 832 49.87 21.34 -10.81
CA VAL A 832 51.21 20.73 -10.73
C VAL A 832 52.29 21.81 -10.55
N LEU A 833 52.19 22.94 -11.27
CA LEU A 833 53.16 24.05 -11.16
C LEU A 833 53.05 24.82 -9.84
N GLU A 834 51.86 24.94 -9.26
CA GLU A 834 51.68 25.51 -7.92
C GLU A 834 52.43 24.72 -6.85
N LYS A 835 52.60 23.40 -7.04
CA LYS A 835 53.37 22.54 -6.16
C LYS A 835 54.87 22.65 -6.41
N ASP A 836 55.29 22.55 -7.66
CA ASP A 836 56.70 22.70 -8.02
C ASP A 836 56.87 23.36 -9.41
N PRO A 837 57.35 24.62 -9.47
CA PRO A 837 57.55 25.33 -10.74
C PRO A 837 58.73 24.77 -11.57
N SER A 838 59.64 24.00 -10.96
CA SER A 838 60.81 23.44 -11.66
C SER A 838 60.44 22.34 -12.67
N VAL A 839 59.25 21.75 -12.54
CA VAL A 839 58.73 20.70 -13.42
C VAL A 839 58.61 21.19 -14.88
N ALA A 840 58.41 22.50 -15.10
CA ALA A 840 58.31 23.07 -16.45
C ALA A 840 59.64 23.05 -17.24
N GLU A 841 60.78 22.99 -16.57
CA GLU A 841 62.11 23.11 -17.19
C GLU A 841 62.76 21.76 -17.52
N GLN A 842 61.99 20.68 -17.52
CA GLN A 842 62.49 19.35 -17.82
C GLN A 842 62.96 19.21 -19.28
N TYR A 843 63.96 18.36 -19.46
CA TYR A 843 64.58 18.08 -20.76
C TYR A 843 64.39 16.61 -21.14
N ASP A 844 64.01 16.36 -22.39
CA ASP A 844 64.09 15.03 -22.99
C ASP A 844 65.55 14.53 -23.04
N ASN A 845 65.76 13.24 -23.36
CA ASN A 845 67.07 12.69 -23.74
C ASN A 845 67.75 13.41 -24.92
N LYS A 846 67.00 14.22 -25.68
CA LYS A 846 67.48 15.09 -26.78
C LYS A 846 67.80 16.52 -26.30
N GLY A 847 67.63 16.80 -25.01
CA GLY A 847 67.78 18.12 -24.39
C GLY A 847 66.73 19.13 -24.85
N ARG A 848 65.55 18.66 -25.24
CA ARG A 848 64.43 19.52 -25.64
C ARG A 848 63.58 19.83 -24.42
N THR A 849 63.31 21.10 -24.16
CA THR A 849 62.30 21.50 -23.18
C THR A 849 60.89 21.27 -23.74
N LEU A 850 59.87 21.22 -22.88
CA LEU A 850 58.47 21.13 -23.32
C LEU A 850 58.09 22.23 -24.33
N LEU A 851 58.66 23.42 -24.20
CA LEU A 851 58.48 24.52 -25.16
C LEU A 851 58.88 24.12 -26.59
N HIS A 852 59.97 23.35 -26.75
CA HIS A 852 60.39 22.88 -28.08
C HIS A 852 59.40 21.86 -28.66
N ASP A 853 58.88 20.95 -27.84
CA ASP A 853 57.91 19.93 -28.28
C ASP A 853 56.58 20.57 -28.71
N ILE A 854 56.09 21.56 -27.96
CA ILE A 854 54.89 22.35 -28.28
C ILE A 854 55.04 23.07 -29.63
N VAL A 855 56.18 23.73 -29.85
CA VAL A 855 56.47 24.43 -31.12
C VAL A 855 56.54 23.45 -32.30
N LEU A 856 57.09 22.25 -32.11
CA LEU A 856 57.14 21.22 -33.17
C LEU A 856 55.75 20.70 -33.56
N ARG A 857 54.85 20.59 -32.58
CA ARG A 857 53.47 20.13 -32.77
C ARG A 857 52.58 21.21 -33.38
N GLY A 858 52.87 22.48 -33.13
CA GLY A 858 52.03 23.62 -33.54
C GLY A 858 50.94 23.95 -32.51
N ASP A 859 51.19 23.70 -31.22
CA ASP A 859 50.18 23.92 -30.18
C ASP A 859 50.24 25.36 -29.61
N LEU A 860 49.40 26.24 -30.15
CA LEU A 860 49.31 27.64 -29.75
C LEU A 860 48.84 27.82 -28.30
N GLU A 861 47.92 26.98 -27.83
CA GLU A 861 47.34 27.08 -26.49
C GLU A 861 48.37 26.68 -25.43
N GLY A 862 49.05 25.54 -25.64
CA GLY A 862 50.17 25.12 -24.80
C GLY A 862 51.29 26.14 -24.77
N LEU A 863 51.57 26.81 -25.89
CA LEU A 863 52.55 27.89 -25.97
C LEU A 863 52.14 29.08 -25.08
N LEU A 864 50.91 29.59 -25.23
CA LEU A 864 50.42 30.71 -24.42
C LEU A 864 50.43 30.39 -22.93
N PHE A 865 50.09 29.15 -22.56
CA PHE A 865 50.18 28.69 -21.19
C PHE A 865 51.61 28.73 -20.65
N LEU A 866 52.59 28.13 -21.35
CA LEU A 866 53.99 28.18 -20.90
C LEU A 866 54.56 29.60 -20.86
N LEU A 867 54.15 30.48 -21.79
CA LEU A 867 54.56 31.88 -21.77
C LEU A 867 54.03 32.62 -20.52
N SER A 868 52.83 32.29 -20.06
CA SER A 868 52.29 32.85 -18.80
C SER A 868 53.11 32.46 -17.56
N VAL A 869 53.75 31.29 -17.61
CA VAL A 869 54.58 30.70 -16.53
C VAL A 869 56.02 31.24 -16.53
N ARG A 870 56.38 32.13 -17.48
CA ARG A 870 57.73 32.73 -17.62
C ARG A 870 58.86 31.72 -17.85
N VAL A 871 58.62 30.70 -18.67
CA VAL A 871 59.63 29.72 -19.08
C VAL A 871 60.75 30.38 -19.90
N ASN A 872 61.97 29.83 -19.85
CA ASN A 872 63.11 30.30 -20.65
C ASN A 872 62.93 30.06 -22.16
N ILE A 873 62.61 31.13 -22.89
CA ILE A 873 62.31 31.13 -24.35
C ILE A 873 63.56 30.92 -25.22
N ASN A 874 64.75 31.22 -24.71
CA ASN A 874 66.01 31.13 -25.46
C ASN A 874 66.80 29.86 -25.11
N SER A 875 66.16 28.88 -24.50
CA SER A 875 66.74 27.55 -24.28
C SER A 875 67.17 26.93 -25.62
N ARG A 876 68.28 26.20 -25.61
CA ARG A 876 68.81 25.52 -26.81
C ARG A 876 68.63 24.02 -26.65
N THR A 877 68.27 23.35 -27.73
CA THR A 877 68.30 21.89 -27.77
C THR A 877 69.74 21.39 -27.55
N SER A 878 69.91 20.28 -26.83
CA SER A 878 71.23 19.66 -26.68
C SER A 878 71.66 18.85 -27.91
N ASP A 879 70.74 18.61 -28.84
CA ASP A 879 70.98 17.98 -30.13
C ASP A 879 72.11 18.68 -30.92
N THR A 880 72.67 17.99 -31.92
CA THR A 880 73.69 18.54 -32.83
C THR A 880 73.26 19.86 -33.48
N ALA A 881 71.96 20.11 -33.56
CA ALA A 881 71.37 21.29 -34.17
C ALA A 881 71.38 22.54 -33.26
N LYS A 882 71.49 22.42 -31.92
CA LYS A 882 71.52 23.55 -30.95
C LYS A 882 70.54 24.69 -31.25
N LEU A 883 69.33 24.33 -31.67
CA LEU A 883 68.33 25.29 -32.13
C LEU A 883 67.56 25.86 -30.95
N THR A 884 67.15 27.14 -31.08
CA THR A 884 66.19 27.76 -30.16
C THR A 884 64.76 27.45 -30.60
N PRO A 885 63.74 27.63 -29.73
CA PRO A 885 62.34 27.52 -30.10
C PRO A 885 61.96 28.38 -31.30
N LEU A 886 62.55 29.59 -31.43
CA LEU A 886 62.36 30.47 -32.58
C LEU A 886 62.83 29.81 -33.90
N HIS A 887 64.01 29.18 -33.89
CA HIS A 887 64.52 28.48 -35.06
C HIS A 887 63.62 27.29 -35.43
N LEU A 888 63.08 26.56 -34.46
CA LEU A 888 62.14 25.46 -34.71
C LEU A 888 60.79 25.98 -35.26
N ALA A 889 60.30 27.12 -34.78
CA ALA A 889 59.08 27.74 -35.31
C ALA A 889 59.25 28.12 -36.78
N VAL A 890 60.39 28.69 -37.15
CA VAL A 890 60.71 29.01 -38.56
C VAL A 890 60.92 27.74 -39.38
N GLN A 891 61.60 26.73 -38.83
CA GLN A 891 61.85 25.47 -39.52
C GLN A 891 60.56 24.71 -39.83
N THR A 892 59.62 24.67 -38.89
CA THR A 892 58.33 24.01 -39.07
C THR A 892 57.42 24.81 -39.99
N GLY A 893 57.35 26.14 -39.79
CA GLY A 893 56.57 27.07 -40.61
C GLY A 893 55.08 26.80 -40.63
N LYS A 894 54.56 26.06 -39.62
CA LYS A 894 53.16 25.64 -39.57
C LYS A 894 52.22 26.77 -39.18
N ASP A 895 52.59 27.57 -38.18
CA ASP A 895 51.75 28.64 -37.62
C ASP A 895 52.53 29.95 -37.42
N GLU A 896 52.15 30.98 -38.15
CA GLU A 896 52.74 32.33 -38.05
C GLU A 896 52.51 32.95 -36.67
N MET A 897 51.42 32.60 -35.99
CA MET A 897 51.06 33.11 -34.66
C MET A 897 52.04 32.64 -33.58
N ILE A 898 52.54 31.41 -33.70
CA ILE A 898 53.58 30.88 -32.80
C ILE A 898 54.85 31.72 -32.92
N LEU A 899 55.26 32.03 -34.15
CA LEU A 899 56.41 32.88 -34.41
C LEU A 899 56.22 34.29 -33.81
N ARG A 900 55.07 34.93 -34.07
CA ARG A 900 54.76 36.27 -33.53
C ARG A 900 54.76 36.28 -32.00
N ASN A 901 54.14 35.29 -31.36
CA ASN A 901 54.06 35.21 -29.90
C ASN A 901 55.42 34.98 -29.25
N LEU A 902 56.28 34.14 -29.86
CA LEU A 902 57.66 33.97 -29.38
C LEU A 902 58.46 35.28 -29.48
N ILE A 903 58.29 36.03 -30.57
CA ILE A 903 58.95 37.34 -30.75
C ILE A 903 58.46 38.35 -29.71
N VAL A 904 57.14 38.46 -29.50
CA VAL A 904 56.54 39.33 -28.48
C VAL A 904 57.03 38.97 -27.07
N ALA A 905 57.24 37.69 -26.80
CA ALA A 905 57.75 37.21 -25.53
C ALA A 905 59.27 37.45 -25.33
N GLY A 906 59.98 38.00 -26.33
CA GLY A 906 61.40 38.34 -26.23
C GLY A 906 62.36 37.26 -26.73
N ALA A 907 61.94 36.43 -27.68
CA ALA A 907 62.85 35.49 -28.35
C ALA A 907 63.98 36.23 -29.08
N GLY A 908 65.21 35.74 -28.93
CA GLY A 908 66.39 36.31 -29.59
C GLY A 908 66.37 36.07 -31.11
N LEU A 909 66.12 37.13 -31.88
CA LEU A 909 66.01 37.08 -33.36
C LEU A 909 67.33 36.72 -34.06
N ASN A 910 68.44 37.16 -33.47
CA ASN A 910 69.78 37.07 -34.07
C ASN A 910 70.63 35.94 -33.47
N GLU A 911 70.01 35.04 -32.70
CA GLU A 911 70.68 33.85 -32.22
C GLU A 911 71.14 32.99 -33.41
N ARG A 912 72.33 32.42 -33.30
CA ARG A 912 72.95 31.68 -34.42
C ARG A 912 72.97 30.19 -34.13
N GLY A 913 72.56 29.42 -35.12
CA GLY A 913 72.68 27.96 -35.14
C GLY A 913 74.11 27.47 -35.40
N PRO A 914 74.30 26.14 -35.54
CA PRO A 914 75.61 25.51 -35.67
C PRO A 914 76.36 25.86 -36.95
N ARG A 915 75.65 26.32 -38.00
CA ARG A 915 76.23 26.81 -39.26
C ARG A 915 76.38 28.34 -39.35
N GLN A 916 76.35 29.00 -38.19
CA GLN A 916 76.15 30.45 -38.06
C GLN A 916 74.85 30.98 -38.72
N GLN A 917 73.91 30.08 -39.02
CA GLN A 917 72.63 30.42 -39.65
C GLN A 917 71.73 31.12 -38.63
N SER A 918 71.19 32.28 -39.02
CA SER A 918 70.11 32.95 -38.29
C SER A 918 68.74 32.41 -38.70
N ALA A 919 67.70 32.74 -37.94
CA ALA A 919 66.31 32.46 -38.28
C ALA A 919 65.94 32.95 -39.70
N LEU A 920 66.50 34.08 -40.14
CA LEU A 920 66.29 34.62 -41.49
C LEU A 920 66.85 33.70 -42.60
N HIS A 921 67.98 33.04 -42.35
CA HIS A 921 68.53 32.06 -43.30
C HIS A 921 67.64 30.83 -43.43
N MET A 922 67.08 30.35 -42.31
CA MET A 922 66.16 29.21 -42.30
C MET A 922 64.83 29.56 -42.99
N ALA A 923 64.33 30.80 -42.81
CA ALA A 923 63.16 31.28 -43.54
C ALA A 923 63.44 31.35 -45.05
N ALA A 924 64.63 31.81 -45.45
CA ALA A 924 65.07 31.84 -46.85
C ALA A 924 65.26 30.45 -47.49
N GLU A 925 65.53 29.43 -46.68
CA GLU A 925 65.63 28.03 -47.13
C GLU A 925 64.28 27.42 -47.50
N ARG A 926 63.17 28.02 -47.06
CA ARG A 926 61.81 27.55 -47.33
C ARG A 926 61.17 28.20 -48.55
N GLU A 927 60.40 27.42 -49.31
CA GLU A 927 59.69 27.92 -50.50
C GLU A 927 58.53 28.86 -50.14
N ASP A 928 57.81 28.55 -49.07
CA ASP A 928 56.71 29.33 -48.49
C ASP A 928 57.18 30.38 -47.46
N GLY A 929 58.49 30.55 -47.29
CA GLY A 929 59.07 31.38 -46.22
C GLY A 929 58.89 32.90 -46.40
N ALA A 930 58.14 33.37 -47.38
CA ALA A 930 58.01 34.79 -47.68
C ALA A 930 57.33 35.57 -46.55
N THR A 931 56.25 35.02 -45.98
CA THR A 931 55.54 35.63 -44.84
C THR A 931 56.39 35.58 -43.57
N LEU A 932 57.04 34.46 -43.29
CA LEU A 932 57.97 34.31 -42.16
C LEU A 932 59.14 35.31 -42.27
N THR A 933 59.67 35.50 -43.47
CA THR A 933 60.74 36.47 -43.75
C THR A 933 60.25 37.89 -43.49
N SER A 934 59.03 38.25 -43.93
CA SER A 934 58.44 39.56 -43.64
C SER A 934 58.28 39.78 -42.14
N ILE A 935 57.76 38.79 -41.39
CA ILE A 935 57.57 38.89 -39.93
C ILE A 935 58.91 39.10 -39.23
N LEU A 936 59.96 38.38 -39.64
CA LEU A 936 61.30 38.52 -39.06
C LEU A 936 61.92 39.88 -39.37
N LEU A 937 61.76 40.39 -40.60
CA LEU A 937 62.27 41.71 -40.99
C LEU A 937 61.53 42.84 -40.28
N ASP A 938 60.19 42.76 -40.18
CA ASP A 938 59.37 43.72 -39.43
C ASP A 938 59.77 43.76 -37.94
N ALA A 939 60.19 42.63 -37.39
CA ALA A 939 60.70 42.52 -36.02
C ALA A 939 62.15 43.00 -35.84
N GLY A 940 62.84 43.39 -36.92
CA GLY A 940 64.21 43.89 -36.88
C GLY A 940 65.29 42.81 -36.91
N ALA A 941 65.04 41.66 -37.54
CA ALA A 941 66.08 40.65 -37.75
C ALA A 941 67.24 41.19 -38.61
N ASP A 942 68.47 40.80 -38.27
CA ASP A 942 69.68 41.23 -38.99
C ASP A 942 69.74 40.60 -40.39
N TRP A 943 69.50 41.42 -41.40
CA TRP A 943 69.56 41.05 -42.82
C TRP A 943 71.00 40.92 -43.36
N SER A 944 71.99 41.46 -42.64
CA SER A 944 73.41 41.41 -43.02
C SER A 944 74.14 40.17 -42.50
N ALA A 945 73.47 39.36 -41.68
CA ALA A 945 74.02 38.13 -41.13
C ALA A 945 74.51 37.20 -42.26
N LEU A 946 75.68 36.59 -42.04
CA LEU A 946 76.30 35.65 -42.96
C LEU A 946 76.42 34.27 -42.31
N ASP A 947 76.15 33.21 -43.09
CA ASP A 947 76.41 31.82 -42.69
C ASP A 947 77.92 31.46 -42.78
N ASP A 948 78.29 30.23 -42.38
CA ASP A 948 79.67 29.73 -42.46
C ASP A 948 80.30 29.77 -43.86
N CYS A 949 79.49 29.81 -44.92
CA CYS A 949 79.94 29.88 -46.30
C CYS A 949 80.03 31.33 -46.83
N GLY A 950 79.72 32.31 -45.97
CA GLY A 950 79.61 33.72 -46.34
C GLY A 950 78.35 34.03 -47.16
N ASN A 951 77.32 33.18 -47.10
CA ASN A 951 76.03 33.46 -47.74
C ASN A 951 75.19 34.35 -46.83
N SER A 952 74.58 35.38 -47.41
CA SER A 952 73.45 36.07 -46.79
C SER A 952 72.14 35.29 -47.00
N ALA A 953 71.05 35.73 -46.36
CA ALA A 953 69.71 35.18 -46.61
C ALA A 953 69.32 35.24 -48.10
N LEU A 954 69.71 36.32 -48.81
CA LEU A 954 69.45 36.45 -50.25
C LEU A 954 70.22 35.42 -51.08
N HIS A 955 71.47 35.11 -50.73
CA HIS A 955 72.24 34.05 -51.37
C HIS A 955 71.57 32.68 -51.21
N THR A 956 71.00 32.41 -50.04
CA THR A 956 70.27 31.16 -49.75
C THR A 956 68.99 31.08 -50.56
N ALA A 957 68.19 32.15 -50.60
CA ALA A 957 66.99 32.24 -51.42
C ALA A 957 67.31 32.11 -52.92
N ALA A 958 68.40 32.72 -53.39
CA ALA A 958 68.82 32.65 -54.78
C ALA A 958 69.33 31.26 -55.19
N ARG A 959 70.08 30.56 -54.30
CA ARG A 959 70.52 29.18 -54.52
C ARG A 959 69.34 28.22 -54.74
N LEU A 960 68.23 28.44 -54.03
CA LEU A 960 67.01 27.63 -54.15
C LEU A 960 66.00 28.21 -55.14
N CYS A 961 66.26 29.39 -55.69
CA CYS A 961 65.36 30.11 -56.61
C CYS A 961 63.98 30.43 -56.00
N HIS A 962 63.93 30.78 -54.72
CA HIS A 962 62.69 31.21 -54.05
C HIS A 962 62.41 32.69 -54.35
N VAL A 963 61.76 32.93 -55.48
CA VAL A 963 61.53 34.28 -56.03
C VAL A 963 60.75 35.17 -55.05
N ALA A 964 59.70 34.64 -54.40
CA ALA A 964 58.90 35.40 -53.44
C ALA A 964 59.71 35.84 -52.22
N VAL A 965 60.56 34.96 -51.68
CA VAL A 965 61.43 35.31 -50.54
C VAL A 965 62.51 36.33 -50.95
N ALA A 966 63.12 36.14 -52.12
CA ALA A 966 64.07 37.10 -52.67
C ALA A 966 63.42 38.47 -52.92
N GLN A 967 62.16 38.51 -53.36
CA GLN A 967 61.39 39.74 -53.52
C GLN A 967 61.19 40.46 -52.19
N VAL A 968 60.76 39.74 -51.15
CA VAL A 968 60.57 40.31 -49.81
C VAL A 968 61.89 40.87 -49.28
N LEU A 969 62.98 40.10 -49.37
CA LEU A 969 64.30 40.54 -48.93
C LEU A 969 64.76 41.81 -49.66
N LEU A 970 64.57 41.91 -50.98
CA LEU A 970 65.00 43.08 -51.76
C LEU A 970 64.10 44.32 -51.61
N THR A 971 62.84 44.13 -51.22
CA THR A 971 61.87 45.24 -51.11
C THR A 971 61.76 45.79 -49.69
N GLN A 972 61.87 44.94 -48.67
CA GLN A 972 61.73 45.33 -47.26
C GLN A 972 63.06 45.58 -46.55
N SER A 973 64.20 45.18 -47.14
CA SER A 973 65.52 45.38 -46.54
C SER A 973 66.50 46.06 -47.49
N GLN A 974 67.60 46.58 -46.93
CA GLN A 974 68.71 47.17 -47.68
C GLN A 974 69.81 46.14 -47.97
N ILE A 975 69.46 44.88 -48.23
CA ILE A 975 70.43 43.85 -48.59
C ILE A 975 71.12 44.21 -49.91
N ASP A 976 72.45 44.11 -49.90
CA ASP A 976 73.26 44.22 -51.10
C ASP A 976 73.15 42.94 -51.96
N ALA A 977 72.56 43.09 -53.15
CA ALA A 977 72.38 42.01 -54.12
C ALA A 977 73.65 41.69 -54.94
N GLU A 978 74.68 42.53 -54.85
CA GLU A 978 76.00 42.31 -55.44
C GLU A 978 76.98 41.63 -54.48
N SER A 979 76.56 41.44 -53.22
CA SER A 979 77.36 40.79 -52.20
C SER A 979 77.90 39.46 -52.70
N ARG A 980 79.13 39.14 -52.29
CA ARG A 980 79.87 37.97 -52.76
C ARG A 980 80.12 37.03 -51.60
N THR A 981 79.87 35.75 -51.85
CA THR A 981 80.23 34.66 -50.93
C THR A 981 81.75 34.49 -50.83
N MET A 982 82.20 33.60 -49.94
CA MET A 982 83.62 33.22 -49.83
C MET A 982 84.20 32.65 -51.14
N ARG A 983 83.36 32.18 -52.07
CA ARG A 983 83.77 31.71 -53.41
C ARG A 983 83.75 32.81 -54.49
N GLY A 984 83.52 34.07 -54.09
CA GLY A 984 83.35 35.21 -54.99
C GLY A 984 82.07 35.17 -55.82
N GLN A 985 81.12 34.29 -55.47
CA GLN A 985 79.87 34.11 -56.19
C GLN A 985 78.83 35.11 -55.68
N ASN A 986 78.20 35.84 -56.59
CA ASN A 986 77.00 36.64 -56.30
C ASN A 986 75.74 35.74 -56.25
N PRO A 987 74.58 36.23 -55.78
CA PRO A 987 73.34 35.46 -55.74
C PRO A 987 72.94 34.83 -57.09
N LEU A 988 73.21 35.52 -58.21
CA LEU A 988 72.93 35.01 -59.55
C LEU A 988 73.82 33.81 -59.94
N HIS A 989 75.09 33.75 -59.50
CA HIS A 989 75.94 32.57 -59.71
C HIS A 989 75.36 31.35 -59.00
N LEU A 990 74.82 31.51 -57.80
CA LEU A 990 74.19 30.42 -57.05
C LEU A 990 72.90 29.95 -57.73
N ALA A 991 72.08 30.88 -58.23
CA ALA A 991 70.88 30.57 -59.01
C ALA A 991 71.22 29.85 -60.32
N ALA A 992 72.30 30.24 -60.99
CA ALA A 992 72.80 29.58 -62.19
C ALA A 992 73.33 28.16 -61.91
N GLY A 993 74.01 27.97 -60.78
CA GLY A 993 74.55 26.68 -60.36
C GLY A 993 73.50 25.65 -59.93
N SER A 994 72.28 26.07 -59.56
CA SER A 994 71.21 25.18 -59.09
C SER A 994 70.45 24.47 -60.22
N GLY A 995 70.48 25.03 -61.44
CA GLY A 995 69.83 24.44 -62.62
C GLY A 995 68.30 24.52 -62.65
N ARG A 996 67.66 25.29 -61.75
CA ARG A 996 66.19 25.40 -61.65
C ARG A 996 65.62 26.45 -62.62
N ASP A 997 64.48 26.18 -63.26
CA ASP A 997 63.87 27.10 -64.23
C ASP A 997 63.42 28.46 -63.65
N ALA A 998 63.03 28.48 -62.38
CA ALA A 998 62.63 29.70 -61.66
C ALA A 998 63.75 30.76 -61.55
N SER A 999 65.01 30.37 -61.81
CA SER A 999 66.14 31.30 -61.87
C SER A 999 65.99 32.38 -62.94
N ALA A 1000 65.25 32.13 -64.03
CA ALA A 1000 64.97 33.16 -65.04
C ALA A 1000 64.07 34.27 -64.50
N SER A 1001 63.05 33.92 -63.70
CA SER A 1001 62.20 34.88 -62.99
C SER A 1001 62.98 35.65 -61.93
N LEU A 1002 63.91 34.98 -61.24
CA LEU A 1002 64.81 35.62 -60.28
C LEU A 1002 65.75 36.64 -60.95
N LEU A 1003 66.27 36.33 -62.15
CA LEU A 1003 67.03 37.29 -62.95
C LEU A 1003 66.18 38.51 -63.35
N SER A 1004 64.93 38.29 -63.79
CA SER A 1004 64.03 39.41 -64.11
C SER A 1004 63.74 40.28 -62.89
N LEU A 1005 63.64 39.68 -61.70
CA LEU A 1005 63.47 40.40 -60.45
C LEU A 1005 64.72 41.24 -60.10
N PHE A 1006 65.92 40.68 -60.23
CA PHE A 1006 67.16 41.45 -60.05
C PHE A 1006 67.27 42.61 -61.03
N LEU A 1007 66.92 42.41 -62.30
CA LEU A 1007 66.95 43.48 -63.32
C LEU A 1007 65.85 44.54 -63.10
N GLN A 1008 64.70 44.16 -62.55
CA GLN A 1008 63.63 45.08 -62.19
C GLN A 1008 64.03 45.96 -60.99
N CYS A 1009 64.65 45.36 -59.97
CA CYS A 1009 65.14 46.10 -58.80
C CYS A 1009 66.42 46.90 -59.12
N MET A 1010 67.29 46.39 -60.00
CA MET A 1010 68.58 46.99 -60.38
C MET A 1010 68.85 46.83 -61.89
N PRO A 1011 68.63 47.88 -62.70
CA PRO A 1011 68.84 47.82 -64.16
C PRO A 1011 70.28 47.55 -64.58
N GLN A 1012 71.27 47.86 -63.74
CA GLN A 1012 72.71 47.69 -64.01
C GLN A 1012 73.32 46.48 -63.26
N TYR A 1013 72.54 45.43 -63.01
CA TYR A 1013 73.04 44.25 -62.30
C TYR A 1013 74.23 43.57 -63.04
N PRO A 1014 75.32 43.18 -62.36
CA PRO A 1014 76.53 42.65 -63.00
C PRO A 1014 76.36 41.20 -63.48
N ILE A 1015 75.68 41.01 -64.62
CA ILE A 1015 75.40 39.70 -65.24
C ILE A 1015 76.65 38.95 -65.76
N ASN A 1016 77.74 39.68 -66.02
CA ASN A 1016 78.98 39.13 -66.60
C ASN A 1016 80.13 39.02 -65.58
N ALA A 1017 79.89 39.38 -64.31
CA ALA A 1017 80.94 39.27 -63.29
C ALA A 1017 81.36 37.81 -63.12
N PRO A 1018 82.67 37.48 -63.15
CA PRO A 1018 83.15 36.13 -62.91
C PRO A 1018 83.29 35.82 -61.40
N ASP A 1019 83.14 34.56 -61.03
CA ASP A 1019 83.51 34.04 -59.70
C ASP A 1019 85.04 33.84 -59.55
N ILE A 1020 85.51 33.33 -58.40
CA ILE A 1020 86.94 33.08 -58.15
C ILE A 1020 87.56 32.13 -59.18
N ASP A 1021 86.79 31.19 -59.74
CA ASP A 1021 87.25 30.23 -60.74
C ASP A 1021 87.17 30.80 -62.18
N GLY A 1022 86.63 32.02 -62.33
CA GLY A 1022 86.45 32.69 -63.61
C GLY A 1022 85.15 32.31 -64.32
N ASN A 1023 84.23 31.59 -63.67
CA ASN A 1023 82.97 31.20 -64.28
C ASN A 1023 82.01 32.39 -64.29
N SER A 1024 81.41 32.66 -65.45
CA SER A 1024 80.27 33.58 -65.54
C SER A 1024 78.97 32.86 -65.16
N PRO A 1025 77.93 33.59 -64.72
CA PRO A 1025 76.61 33.00 -64.48
C PRO A 1025 76.05 32.27 -65.70
N LEU A 1026 76.31 32.79 -66.91
CA LEU A 1026 75.91 32.13 -68.15
C LEU A 1026 76.61 30.78 -68.36
N LEU A 1027 77.91 30.69 -68.06
CA LEU A 1027 78.66 29.44 -68.17
C LEU A 1027 78.12 28.39 -67.19
N LEU A 1028 77.86 28.79 -65.93
CA LEU A 1028 77.30 27.90 -64.91
C LEU A 1028 75.90 27.39 -65.31
N ALA A 1029 75.04 28.29 -65.78
CA ALA A 1029 73.69 27.95 -66.27
C ALA A 1029 73.76 26.97 -67.45
N TYR A 1030 74.69 27.19 -68.37
CA TYR A 1030 74.92 26.33 -69.52
C TYR A 1030 75.43 24.95 -69.11
N MET A 1031 76.41 24.88 -68.21
CA MET A 1031 76.96 23.61 -67.71
C MET A 1031 75.90 22.75 -66.99
N LYS A 1032 74.92 23.40 -66.35
CA LYS A 1032 73.78 22.73 -65.70
C LYS A 1032 72.62 22.45 -66.65
N GLY A 1033 72.67 22.88 -67.91
CA GLY A 1033 71.62 22.66 -68.91
C GLY A 1033 70.37 23.52 -68.73
N ASN A 1034 70.45 24.63 -67.98
CA ASN A 1034 69.31 25.48 -67.69
C ASN A 1034 68.95 26.38 -68.88
N VAL A 1035 68.03 25.91 -69.72
CA VAL A 1035 67.64 26.56 -70.98
C VAL A 1035 66.97 27.91 -70.73
N SER A 1036 66.08 28.00 -69.76
CA SER A 1036 65.28 29.19 -69.48
C SER A 1036 66.16 30.36 -69.03
N LEU A 1037 67.08 30.11 -68.07
CA LEU A 1037 68.03 31.12 -67.60
C LEU A 1037 69.04 31.51 -68.67
N CYS A 1038 69.58 30.54 -69.44
CA CYS A 1038 70.51 30.87 -70.53
C CYS A 1038 69.87 31.82 -71.55
N LYS A 1039 68.61 31.58 -71.92
CA LYS A 1039 67.87 32.47 -72.83
C LYS A 1039 67.65 33.86 -72.22
N ALA A 1040 67.29 33.93 -70.94
CA ALA A 1040 67.07 35.18 -70.24
C ALA A 1040 68.37 36.01 -70.12
N LEU A 1041 69.50 35.37 -69.77
CA LEU A 1041 70.82 36.00 -69.71
C LEU A 1041 71.28 36.52 -71.07
N VAL A 1042 71.07 35.74 -72.15
CA VAL A 1042 71.43 36.17 -73.51
C VAL A 1042 70.58 37.37 -73.95
N ARG A 1043 69.28 37.38 -73.64
CA ARG A 1043 68.41 38.56 -73.89
C ARG A 1043 68.83 39.79 -73.07
N ALA A 1044 69.37 39.58 -71.87
CA ALA A 1044 69.89 40.64 -71.01
C ALA A 1044 71.31 41.12 -71.42
N GLY A 1045 71.90 40.57 -72.49
CA GLY A 1045 73.22 40.97 -72.98
C GLY A 1045 74.41 40.25 -72.32
N ALA A 1046 74.26 38.99 -71.92
CA ALA A 1046 75.39 38.22 -71.39
C ALA A 1046 76.44 37.86 -72.45
N CYS A 1047 77.72 37.87 -72.08
CA CYS A 1047 78.84 37.55 -72.96
C CYS A 1047 78.96 36.03 -73.18
N LEU A 1048 78.80 35.59 -74.43
CA LEU A 1048 78.86 34.17 -74.84
C LEU A 1048 80.29 33.62 -74.88
N ALA A 1049 81.30 34.46 -75.15
CA ALA A 1049 82.69 34.03 -75.35
C ALA A 1049 83.55 34.02 -74.07
N ALA A 1050 82.97 34.31 -72.90
CA ALA A 1050 83.70 34.27 -71.64
C ALA A 1050 84.28 32.88 -71.37
N THR A 1051 85.56 32.83 -70.99
CA THR A 1051 86.26 31.61 -70.58
C THR A 1051 86.59 31.68 -69.10
N ASN A 1052 86.44 30.55 -68.42
CA ASN A 1052 86.91 30.44 -67.04
C ASN A 1052 88.43 30.24 -67.00
N LYS A 1053 89.03 30.21 -65.79
CA LYS A 1053 90.48 30.05 -65.62
C LYS A 1053 91.01 28.71 -66.17
N SER A 1054 90.15 27.71 -66.35
CA SER A 1054 90.48 26.43 -66.98
C SER A 1054 90.34 26.42 -68.52
N GLY A 1055 89.99 27.55 -69.15
CA GLY A 1055 89.82 27.66 -70.61
C GLY A 1055 88.51 27.09 -71.15
N VAL A 1056 87.55 26.78 -70.28
CA VAL A 1056 86.22 26.26 -70.66
C VAL A 1056 85.29 27.42 -70.99
N SER A 1057 84.57 27.30 -72.10
CA SER A 1057 83.47 28.18 -72.52
C SER A 1057 82.27 27.34 -72.95
N ILE A 1058 81.12 27.98 -73.15
CA ILE A 1058 79.88 27.32 -73.61
C ILE A 1058 80.04 26.56 -74.94
N PHE A 1059 81.07 26.90 -75.71
CA PHE A 1059 81.36 26.29 -77.01
C PHE A 1059 82.24 25.04 -76.92
N ASN A 1060 83.06 24.94 -75.88
CA ASN A 1060 83.97 23.80 -75.68
C ASN A 1060 83.35 22.74 -74.74
N TYR A 1061 82.40 23.16 -73.89
CA TYR A 1061 81.73 22.27 -72.96
C TYR A 1061 80.66 21.41 -73.67
N GLN A 1062 80.72 20.09 -73.51
CA GLN A 1062 79.79 19.16 -74.15
C GLN A 1062 78.54 18.92 -73.28
N LEU A 1063 77.37 19.24 -73.81
CA LEU A 1063 76.06 18.90 -73.24
C LEU A 1063 75.46 17.65 -73.90
N ALA A 1064 74.54 16.99 -73.21
CA ALA A 1064 73.82 15.83 -73.73
C ALA A 1064 72.98 16.13 -74.99
N THR A 1065 72.49 17.36 -75.17
CA THR A 1065 71.80 17.81 -76.38
C THR A 1065 72.45 19.06 -76.96
N LYS A 1066 72.92 18.97 -78.21
CA LYS A 1066 73.57 20.09 -78.93
C LYS A 1066 72.60 21.18 -79.41
N GLN A 1067 71.29 20.95 -79.27
CA GLN A 1067 70.23 21.90 -79.68
C GLN A 1067 70.20 23.19 -78.85
N LEU A 1068 70.66 23.17 -77.60
CA LEU A 1068 70.62 24.35 -76.73
C LEU A 1068 71.50 25.48 -77.27
N LEU A 1069 72.74 25.15 -77.68
CA LEU A 1069 73.68 26.14 -78.21
C LEU A 1069 73.13 26.78 -79.50
N VAL A 1070 72.57 25.97 -80.39
CA VAL A 1070 71.94 26.44 -81.65
C VAL A 1070 70.80 27.41 -81.35
N ARG A 1071 69.88 27.05 -80.44
CA ARG A 1071 68.75 27.90 -80.06
C ARG A 1071 69.19 29.20 -79.37
N LEU A 1072 70.26 29.18 -78.57
CA LEU A 1072 70.79 30.41 -77.94
C LEU A 1072 71.39 31.36 -78.99
N LEU A 1073 72.12 30.81 -79.95
CA LEU A 1073 72.68 31.56 -81.06
C LEU A 1073 71.58 32.17 -81.95
N GLU A 1074 70.49 31.45 -82.20
CA GLU A 1074 69.34 31.97 -82.94
C GLU A 1074 68.57 33.08 -82.20
N GLN A 1075 68.66 33.17 -80.88
CA GLN A 1075 67.85 34.11 -80.07
C GLN A 1075 68.54 35.44 -79.77
N LEU A 1076 69.69 35.72 -80.39
CA LEU A 1076 70.35 37.01 -80.33
C LEU A 1076 69.57 38.06 -81.14
N ASN A 1077 69.00 39.04 -80.44
CA ASN A 1077 68.31 40.18 -81.04
C ASN A 1077 69.25 41.38 -81.28
N GLU A 1078 70.35 41.46 -80.52
CA GLU A 1078 71.41 42.45 -80.64
C GLU A 1078 72.80 41.79 -80.64
N GLU A 1079 73.83 42.56 -80.97
CA GLU A 1079 75.21 42.08 -80.99
C GLU A 1079 75.70 41.81 -79.56
N PRO A 1080 76.27 40.62 -79.27
CA PRO A 1080 76.71 40.30 -77.92
C PRO A 1080 77.94 41.14 -77.52
N PRO A 1081 78.09 41.47 -76.21
CA PRO A 1081 79.30 42.13 -75.74
C PRO A 1081 80.54 41.25 -75.96
N TRP A 1082 81.64 41.89 -76.34
CA TRP A 1082 82.87 41.21 -76.71
C TRP A 1082 83.67 40.78 -75.48
N ALA A 1083 84.26 39.57 -75.56
CA ALA A 1083 85.27 39.14 -74.62
C ALA A 1083 86.63 39.70 -75.04
N GLU A 1084 87.48 40.07 -74.08
CA GLU A 1084 88.83 40.57 -74.34
C GLU A 1084 89.90 39.54 -73.97
N HIS A 1085 90.80 39.25 -74.93
CA HIS A 1085 91.89 38.27 -74.84
C HIS A 1085 93.08 38.71 -75.70
N ASP A 1086 94.26 38.19 -75.38
CA ASP A 1086 95.53 38.50 -76.07
C ASP A 1086 95.97 37.44 -77.08
N TYR A 1087 95.20 36.39 -77.27
CA TYR A 1087 95.46 35.28 -78.18
C TYR A 1087 94.24 34.94 -79.02
N CYS A 1088 94.48 34.41 -80.22
CA CYS A 1088 93.45 33.89 -81.09
C CYS A 1088 92.81 32.65 -80.46
N MET A 1089 91.49 32.70 -80.26
CA MET A 1089 90.73 31.66 -79.56
C MET A 1089 90.56 30.36 -80.36
N GLU A 1090 90.95 30.33 -81.64
CA GLU A 1090 90.90 29.11 -82.48
C GLU A 1090 92.28 28.48 -82.71
N CYS A 1091 93.29 29.27 -83.09
CA CYS A 1091 94.63 28.74 -83.39
C CYS A 1091 95.66 28.93 -82.27
N GLY A 1092 95.29 29.58 -81.15
CA GLY A 1092 96.18 29.80 -80.00
C GLY A 1092 97.29 30.83 -80.20
N ASN A 1093 97.41 31.41 -81.39
CA ASN A 1093 98.45 32.39 -81.69
C ASN A 1093 98.25 33.70 -80.91
N LYS A 1094 99.28 34.17 -80.21
CA LYS A 1094 99.26 35.48 -79.54
C LYS A 1094 99.17 36.62 -80.57
N PHE A 1095 98.32 37.60 -80.33
CA PHE A 1095 98.21 38.76 -81.21
C PHE A 1095 99.46 39.64 -81.07
N GLY A 1096 100.21 39.77 -82.17
CA GLY A 1096 101.33 40.70 -82.31
C GLY A 1096 100.96 41.93 -83.15
N ILE A 1097 101.93 42.81 -83.39
CA ILE A 1097 101.74 44.09 -84.10
C ILE A 1097 101.24 43.90 -85.55
N THR A 1098 101.61 42.79 -86.21
CA THR A 1098 101.24 42.49 -87.60
C THR A 1098 99.91 41.76 -87.75
N THR A 1099 99.34 41.22 -86.67
CA THR A 1099 98.09 40.45 -86.69
C THR A 1099 96.97 41.27 -86.07
N ARG A 1100 96.00 41.72 -86.89
CA ARG A 1100 94.83 42.46 -86.38
C ARG A 1100 93.89 41.54 -85.60
N LYS A 1101 93.38 42.02 -84.46
CA LYS A 1101 92.32 41.37 -83.69
C LYS A 1101 91.00 41.50 -84.47
N HIS A 1102 90.34 40.38 -84.73
CA HIS A 1102 88.99 40.35 -85.30
C HIS A 1102 88.03 39.71 -84.30
N HIS A 1103 86.89 40.34 -84.07
CA HIS A 1103 85.83 39.77 -83.22
C HIS A 1103 84.81 39.05 -84.10
N CYS A 1104 84.46 37.83 -83.74
CA CYS A 1104 83.31 37.16 -84.31
C CYS A 1104 82.05 37.92 -83.88
N ARG A 1105 81.29 38.44 -84.85
CA ARG A 1105 80.09 39.23 -84.55
C ARG A 1105 78.95 38.42 -83.91
N HIS A 1106 79.01 37.10 -83.99
CA HIS A 1106 77.95 36.21 -83.51
C HIS A 1106 78.20 35.67 -82.09
N CYS A 1107 79.44 35.35 -81.73
CA CYS A 1107 79.76 34.83 -80.38
C CYS A 1107 80.68 35.75 -79.55
N GLY A 1108 81.27 36.79 -80.15
CA GLY A 1108 82.21 37.68 -79.48
C GLY A 1108 83.62 37.12 -79.30
N ARG A 1109 83.94 35.94 -79.86
CA ARG A 1109 85.31 35.36 -79.83
C ARG A 1109 86.31 36.22 -80.60
N ILE A 1110 87.54 36.33 -80.08
CA ILE A 1110 88.64 37.04 -80.75
C ILE A 1110 89.46 36.06 -81.59
N LEU A 1111 89.68 36.42 -82.86
CA LEU A 1111 90.31 35.61 -83.90
C LEU A 1111 91.38 36.39 -84.67
N CYS A 1112 92.31 35.67 -85.29
CA CYS A 1112 93.19 36.24 -86.32
C CYS A 1112 92.48 36.26 -87.68
N SER A 1113 93.03 37.02 -88.63
CA SER A 1113 92.45 37.16 -89.98
C SER A 1113 92.12 35.81 -90.62
N LYS A 1114 93.08 34.87 -90.62
CA LYS A 1114 92.95 33.52 -91.19
C LYS A 1114 91.82 32.68 -90.57
N CYS A 1115 91.60 32.81 -89.26
CA CYS A 1115 90.54 32.10 -88.54
C CYS A 1115 89.16 32.78 -88.69
N SER A 1116 89.13 34.04 -89.16
CA SER A 1116 87.90 34.83 -89.33
C SER A 1116 87.41 34.91 -90.78
N ASP A 1117 87.99 34.16 -91.70
CA ASP A 1117 87.74 34.28 -93.14
C ASP A 1117 86.38 33.72 -93.58
N GLN A 1118 85.66 33.01 -92.72
CA GLN A 1118 84.33 32.51 -93.03
C GLN A 1118 83.27 33.60 -92.91
N VAL A 1119 82.43 33.73 -93.93
CA VAL A 1119 81.41 34.78 -94.02
C VAL A 1119 80.03 34.16 -94.16
N VAL A 1120 79.12 34.51 -93.26
CA VAL A 1120 77.74 34.00 -93.24
C VAL A 1120 76.78 35.18 -93.42
N PRO A 1121 75.75 35.06 -94.28
CA PRO A 1121 74.71 36.08 -94.40
C PRO A 1121 73.81 36.02 -93.16
N ILE A 1122 73.92 37.02 -92.29
CA ILE A 1122 73.04 37.14 -91.12
C ILE A 1122 71.87 38.03 -91.55
N LEU A 1123 70.65 37.48 -91.64
CA LEU A 1123 69.42 38.26 -91.89
C LEU A 1123 68.93 39.01 -90.64
N LYS A 1124 69.52 38.73 -89.48
CA LYS A 1124 69.19 39.35 -88.18
C LYS A 1124 70.01 40.63 -87.98
N PHE A 1125 69.49 41.55 -87.16
CA PHE A 1125 70.02 42.91 -86.89
C PHE A 1125 69.78 43.97 -87.99
N ASN A 1126 68.82 43.76 -88.90
CA ASN A 1126 68.50 44.69 -90.01
C ASN A 1126 69.68 44.98 -90.96
N LEU A 1127 70.68 44.09 -91.03
CA LEU A 1127 71.88 44.25 -91.86
C LEU A 1127 71.98 43.12 -92.89
N SER A 1128 71.70 43.38 -94.17
CA SER A 1128 71.89 42.40 -95.26
C SER A 1128 73.35 42.29 -95.73
N LYS A 1129 74.31 42.39 -94.81
CA LYS A 1129 75.75 42.37 -95.13
C LYS A 1129 76.37 41.04 -94.69
N PRO A 1130 77.26 40.45 -95.50
CA PRO A 1130 77.95 39.23 -95.12
C PRO A 1130 78.96 39.55 -93.99
N VAL A 1131 78.82 38.88 -92.84
CA VAL A 1131 79.62 39.18 -91.63
C VAL A 1131 80.61 38.05 -91.34
N ARG A 1132 81.82 38.42 -90.91
CA ARG A 1132 82.84 37.46 -90.49
C ARG A 1132 82.46 36.76 -89.20
N VAL A 1133 82.47 35.44 -89.23
CA VAL A 1133 82.19 34.59 -88.08
C VAL A 1133 83.32 33.59 -87.85
N CYS A 1134 83.43 33.09 -86.62
CA CYS A 1134 84.38 32.03 -86.29
C CYS A 1134 83.98 30.73 -87.01
N LEU A 1135 84.96 29.87 -87.26
CA LEU A 1135 84.75 28.57 -87.91
C LEU A 1135 83.72 27.73 -87.13
N LEU A 1136 83.75 27.84 -85.81
CA LEU A 1136 82.84 27.12 -84.94
C LEU A 1136 81.39 27.62 -85.09
N CYS A 1137 81.18 28.94 -85.19
CA CYS A 1137 79.86 29.53 -85.38
C CYS A 1137 79.31 29.23 -86.77
N SER A 1138 80.13 29.29 -87.82
CA SER A 1138 79.68 28.91 -89.16
C SER A 1138 79.28 27.44 -89.23
N GLN A 1139 80.07 26.52 -88.65
CA GLN A 1139 79.74 25.10 -88.59
C GLN A 1139 78.43 24.85 -87.83
N VAL A 1140 78.26 25.45 -86.65
CA VAL A 1140 77.06 25.28 -85.83
C VAL A 1140 75.80 25.79 -86.54
N LEU A 1141 75.90 26.92 -87.26
CA LEU A 1141 74.77 27.52 -87.99
C LEU A 1141 74.44 26.79 -89.31
N SER A 1142 75.45 26.23 -89.99
CA SER A 1142 75.24 25.59 -91.30
C SER A 1142 74.90 24.10 -91.24
N SER A 1143 75.37 23.38 -90.21
CA SER A 1143 75.27 21.90 -90.15
C SER A 1143 74.59 21.35 -88.89
N GLY A 1144 74.28 22.21 -87.91
CA GLY A 1144 73.63 21.80 -86.66
C GLY A 1144 74.51 20.99 -85.69
N VAL A 1145 75.78 20.71 -86.02
CA VAL A 1145 76.73 19.99 -85.15
C VAL A 1145 78.15 20.55 -85.32
N PRO A 1146 78.84 20.99 -84.24
CA PRO A 1146 80.28 21.19 -84.27
C PRO A 1146 81.00 19.83 -84.17
N SER A 1147 81.90 19.55 -85.12
CA SER A 1147 82.92 18.49 -84.99
C SER A 1147 84.05 18.97 -84.07
N PRO A 1148 84.64 18.11 -83.23
CA PRO A 1148 85.63 18.49 -82.23
C PRO A 1148 86.88 19.17 -82.82
#